data_AF-A0A924PAG7-F1
#
_entry.id   AF-A0A924PAG7-F1
#
_cell.length_a   1.000
_cell.length_b   1.000
_cell.length_c   1.000
_cell.angle_alpha   90.00
_cell.angle_beta   90.00
_cell.angle_gamma   90.00
#
_symmetry.space_group_name_H-M   'P 1'
#
loop_
_entity.id
_entity.type
_entity.pdbx_description
1 polymer ?
#
loop_
_entity_poly.entity_id
_entity_poly.type
_entity_poly.pdbx_seq_one_letter_code
_entity_poly.pdbx_strand_id
1 'polypeptide(L)'
;MLGELNATQDYKQFHWEGSLAEYFDIVKKNPAVTRNAFQRTYDMILTYGTSSYTEYKKNIVRYKFFEDPIDHGRDAVFGLDIQIMKLVHFFKSAALGYGTEKRVLLLHGPVGSAKSTIARVLKKGIENYSRTEEGALYTFKWVDPKGEFSDIMGGQKEMRSPMNEDPLKLVPEELRSKICEEFNRSSKATYKVNIQGDLDPASRFVYREFMKRYQGDWTQVMNHIRVIRLVLSEKDRIGIGTFQPKDEKNQDSTELTGDINYRKIAEYGSDSDPRAFNFDGEFNVANRGIVEFVEVLKLDVAFLYDLLTASQEHKIKPKKFAQTDIDEVIIGHTNEPEFKKLQNNEFMEALRDRTVKIDVPYITKLKQEVKIYEKDFNDAKIKGKHIAPHTIEVAAMWAILTRLEQPKKANLSLLQKLKLYDGKTLTGYTEDNVKELRKEAVREGLDGISPRYIQDKISNALVNDKNGEIGCVNPFMVMNELEGGLKHHALVASDEKRREYREMLAMVKQEYEDIVKNEVQRAISADEDAIAKLCANYIDNVKAYTQRERVKNKYTGMDEEPDERLMRSIEEKIDIPDSRKEDFRREIMNYIGALAIEGRTFDYKTNERLHKALELKLFEDQKDTIKLTSLVSNVVDRQTQEKIDVVKSRLIRNNGYCEICSTDVLNFVASIFARGDVKKRS
;
A
#
# COMPACT_ATOMS: atom_id res chain seq x y z
N MET A 1 -37.35 -8.36 -6.61
CA MET A 1 -35.89 -8.28 -6.36
C MET A 1 -35.30 -6.87 -6.54
N LEU A 2 -35.61 -6.09 -7.60
CA LEU A 2 -35.07 -4.72 -7.75
C LEU A 2 -35.84 -3.62 -6.98
N GLY A 3 -37.07 -3.87 -6.53
CA GLY A 3 -37.93 -2.87 -5.89
C GLY A 3 -37.76 -2.71 -4.37
N GLU A 4 -36.99 -3.59 -3.71
CA GLU A 4 -36.84 -3.63 -2.24
C GLU A 4 -35.48 -3.12 -1.73
N LEU A 5 -34.58 -2.72 -2.64
CA LEU A 5 -33.38 -2.00 -2.25
C LEU A 5 -33.80 -0.56 -1.95
N ASN A 6 -33.36 0.01 -0.81
CA ASN A 6 -33.51 1.43 -0.42
C ASN A 6 -33.03 2.46 -1.49
N ALA A 7 -32.57 2.00 -2.64
CA ALA A 7 -32.17 2.72 -3.83
C ALA A 7 -33.13 3.86 -4.23
N THR A 8 -34.45 3.74 -4.06
CA THR A 8 -35.38 4.81 -4.53
C THR A 8 -35.27 6.11 -3.75
N GLN A 9 -34.87 6.10 -2.47
CA GLN A 9 -34.58 7.33 -1.72
C GLN A 9 -33.20 7.88 -2.06
N ASP A 10 -32.18 7.00 -2.16
CA ASP A 10 -30.80 7.40 -2.49
C ASP A 10 -30.71 8.04 -3.89
N TYR A 11 -31.39 7.46 -4.90
CA TYR A 11 -31.43 8.04 -6.24
C TYR A 11 -32.15 9.41 -6.27
N LYS A 12 -33.23 9.59 -5.51
CA LYS A 12 -33.91 10.90 -5.43
C LYS A 12 -33.00 11.98 -4.83
N GLN A 13 -32.18 11.62 -3.85
CA GLN A 13 -31.21 12.55 -3.27
C GLN A 13 -30.12 12.97 -4.27
N PHE A 14 -29.67 12.06 -5.16
CA PHE A 14 -28.72 12.39 -6.23
C PHE A 14 -29.28 13.31 -7.30
N HIS A 15 -30.61 13.39 -7.42
CA HIS A 15 -31.31 14.25 -8.36
C HIS A 15 -32.02 15.43 -7.68
N TRP A 16 -31.59 15.82 -6.47
CA TRP A 16 -32.13 16.99 -5.80
C TRP A 16 -31.94 18.24 -6.68
N GLU A 17 -33.03 18.98 -6.87
CA GLU A 17 -33.08 20.26 -7.55
C GLU A 17 -33.95 21.21 -6.72
N GLY A 18 -33.47 22.45 -6.55
CA GLY A 18 -34.15 23.47 -5.75
C GLY A 18 -33.75 24.89 -6.13
N SER A 19 -34.35 25.86 -5.46
CA SER A 19 -34.01 27.28 -5.54
C SER A 19 -32.72 27.59 -4.79
N LEU A 20 -32.15 28.78 -5.06
CA LEU A 20 -30.99 29.27 -4.29
C LEU A 20 -31.32 29.47 -2.81
N ALA A 21 -32.56 29.84 -2.48
CA ALA A 21 -33.02 29.99 -1.10
C ALA A 21 -33.02 28.64 -0.35
N GLU A 22 -33.56 27.58 -0.96
CA GLU A 22 -33.52 26.23 -0.39
C GLU A 22 -32.07 25.73 -0.21
N TYR A 23 -31.17 26.09 -1.14
CA TYR A 23 -29.75 25.82 -0.98
C TYR A 23 -29.12 26.58 0.20
N PHE A 24 -29.48 27.84 0.44
CA PHE A 24 -29.01 28.57 1.62
C PHE A 24 -29.47 27.90 2.93
N ASP A 25 -30.67 27.34 2.96
CA ASP A 25 -31.14 26.57 4.11
C ASP A 25 -30.30 25.28 4.31
N ILE A 26 -29.91 24.61 3.22
CA ILE A 26 -28.97 23.50 3.27
C ILE A 26 -27.62 23.96 3.84
N VAL A 27 -27.06 25.08 3.38
CA VAL A 27 -25.78 25.62 3.87
C VAL A 27 -25.88 26.01 5.35
N LYS A 28 -26.98 26.62 5.79
CA LYS A 28 -27.23 26.95 7.21
C LYS A 28 -27.26 25.70 8.08
N LYS A 29 -27.93 24.64 7.61
CA LYS A 29 -28.06 23.38 8.34
C LYS A 29 -26.77 22.57 8.33
N ASN A 30 -26.10 22.52 7.18
CA ASN A 30 -24.87 21.76 6.96
C ASN A 30 -23.86 22.58 6.13
N PRO A 31 -23.05 23.44 6.77
CA PRO A 31 -22.00 24.21 6.10
C PRO A 31 -20.97 23.37 5.35
N ALA A 32 -20.88 22.07 5.66
CA ALA A 32 -19.91 21.16 5.07
C ALA A 32 -20.12 20.94 3.55
N VAL A 33 -21.28 21.33 3.01
CA VAL A 33 -21.57 21.27 1.57
C VAL A 33 -20.82 22.31 0.74
N THR A 34 -20.22 23.32 1.41
CA THR A 34 -19.44 24.39 0.79
C THR A 34 -17.93 24.13 0.84
N ARG A 35 -17.50 22.94 1.26
CA ARG A 35 -16.08 22.58 1.30
C ARG A 35 -15.46 22.73 -0.08
N ASN A 36 -14.25 23.29 -0.10
CA ASN A 36 -13.41 23.27 -1.30
C ASN A 36 -12.86 21.85 -1.56
N ALA A 37 -12.19 21.65 -2.69
CA ALA A 37 -11.67 20.35 -3.11
C ALA A 37 -10.66 19.74 -2.12
N PHE A 38 -9.77 20.55 -1.53
CA PHE A 38 -8.80 20.08 -0.54
C PHE A 38 -9.46 19.63 0.77
N GLN A 39 -10.40 20.43 1.29
CA GLN A 39 -11.18 20.10 2.50
C GLN A 39 -11.99 18.83 2.31
N ARG A 40 -12.64 18.68 1.15
CA ARG A 40 -13.41 17.49 0.82
C ARG A 40 -12.54 16.24 0.72
N THR A 41 -11.38 16.35 0.06
CA THR A 41 -10.43 15.23 -0.07
C THR A 41 -9.88 14.83 1.30
N TYR A 42 -9.54 15.80 2.17
CA TYR A 42 -9.05 15.51 3.51
C TYR A 42 -10.11 14.80 4.37
N ASP A 43 -11.33 15.34 4.45
CA ASP A 43 -12.42 14.77 5.26
C ASP A 43 -12.83 13.38 4.75
N MET A 44 -12.87 13.18 3.43
CA MET A 44 -13.09 11.88 2.81
C MET A 44 -12.10 10.84 3.37
N ILE A 45 -10.79 11.14 3.40
CA ILE A 45 -9.77 10.20 3.88
C ILE A 45 -10.05 9.84 5.35
N LEU A 46 -10.43 10.83 6.16
CA LEU A 46 -10.67 10.65 7.60
C LEU A 46 -11.95 9.86 7.90
N THR A 47 -12.95 9.90 7.03
CA THR A 47 -14.25 9.24 7.20
C THR A 47 -14.11 7.71 7.36
N TYR A 48 -13.10 7.11 6.73
CA TYR A 48 -12.80 5.68 6.86
C TYR A 48 -12.08 5.31 8.16
N GLY A 49 -11.68 6.31 8.95
CA GLY A 49 -10.99 6.14 10.23
C GLY A 49 -9.49 5.86 10.10
N THR A 50 -8.84 5.87 11.26
CA THR A 50 -7.40 5.65 11.39
C THR A 50 -7.10 4.62 12.47
N SER A 51 -5.89 4.08 12.44
CA SER A 51 -5.32 3.28 13.53
C SER A 51 -3.89 3.73 13.75
N SER A 52 -3.40 3.71 14.99
CA SER A 52 -2.02 4.02 15.31
C SER A 52 -1.27 2.77 15.78
N TYR A 53 0.02 2.70 15.43
CA TYR A 53 0.92 1.72 16.00
C TYR A 53 2.29 2.35 16.20
N THR A 54 3.03 1.85 17.19
CA THR A 54 4.40 2.31 17.45
C THR A 54 5.36 1.39 16.73
N GLU A 55 6.28 1.97 15.97
CA GLU A 55 7.33 1.26 15.28
C GLU A 55 8.65 2.01 15.47
N TYR A 56 9.65 1.33 16.04
CA TYR A 56 10.96 1.90 16.38
C TYR A 56 10.83 3.24 17.13
N LYS A 57 10.00 3.25 18.18
CA LYS A 57 9.66 4.43 19.00
C LYS A 57 9.07 5.62 18.21
N LYS A 58 8.50 5.38 17.03
CA LYS A 58 7.73 6.39 16.27
C LYS A 58 6.27 5.97 16.24
N ASN A 59 5.38 6.90 16.55
CA ASN A 59 3.95 6.70 16.37
C ASN A 59 3.61 6.90 14.89
N ILE A 60 3.19 5.82 14.24
CA ILE A 60 2.76 5.82 12.85
C ILE A 60 1.23 5.75 12.83
N VAL A 61 0.63 6.63 12.03
CA VAL A 61 -0.82 6.65 11.79
C VAL A 61 -1.09 5.96 10.46
N ARG A 62 -1.83 4.87 10.50
CA ARG A 62 -2.39 4.20 9.33
C ARG A 62 -3.78 4.74 9.05
N TYR A 63 -3.99 5.16 7.80
CA TYR A 63 -5.26 5.65 7.29
C TYR A 63 -5.97 4.53 6.55
N LYS A 64 -7.09 4.04 7.10
CA LYS A 64 -7.79 2.85 6.59
C LYS A 64 -8.32 3.03 5.16
N PHE A 65 -8.55 4.27 4.74
CA PHE A 65 -8.91 4.59 3.36
C PHE A 65 -7.96 3.99 2.31
N PHE A 66 -6.65 3.93 2.60
CA PHE A 66 -5.66 3.38 1.66
C PHE A 66 -5.57 1.85 1.70
N GLU A 67 -6.34 1.18 2.57
CA GLU A 67 -6.58 -0.27 2.49
C GLU A 67 -7.64 -0.61 1.42
N ASP A 68 -8.13 0.40 0.70
CA ASP A 68 -9.13 0.30 -0.36
C ASP A 68 -10.43 -0.40 0.06
N PRO A 69 -11.18 0.17 1.04
CA PRO A 69 -12.43 -0.40 1.51
C PRO A 69 -13.54 -0.41 0.44
N ILE A 70 -13.41 0.40 -0.62
CA ILE A 70 -14.41 0.53 -1.69
C ILE A 70 -14.37 -0.70 -2.62
N ASP A 71 -13.18 -1.14 -3.06
CA ASP A 71 -13.02 -2.33 -3.91
C ASP A 71 -12.40 -3.52 -3.17
N HIS A 72 -12.63 -3.61 -1.86
CA HIS A 72 -12.21 -4.75 -1.02
C HIS A 72 -10.72 -5.08 -1.12
N GLY A 73 -9.86 -4.07 -1.02
CA GLY A 73 -8.41 -4.23 -1.02
C GLY A 73 -7.79 -4.41 -2.40
N ARG A 74 -8.55 -4.23 -3.49
CA ARG A 74 -8.03 -4.35 -4.86
C ARG A 74 -6.87 -3.38 -5.09
N ASP A 75 -6.97 -2.12 -4.72
CA ASP A 75 -5.90 -1.13 -4.87
C ASP A 75 -5.27 -0.76 -3.52
N ALA A 76 -5.29 -1.68 -2.54
CA ALA A 76 -4.69 -1.47 -1.23
C ALA A 76 -3.19 -1.12 -1.34
N VAL A 77 -2.78 -0.11 -0.57
CA VAL A 77 -1.40 0.36 -0.50
C VAL A 77 -0.75 -0.22 0.76
N PHE A 78 0.22 -1.11 0.58
CA PHE A 78 0.93 -1.78 1.68
C PHE A 78 2.26 -1.10 1.99
N GLY A 79 2.69 -1.12 3.26
CA GLY A 79 4.05 -0.75 3.68
C GLY A 79 4.49 0.70 3.47
N LEU A 80 3.59 1.62 3.07
CA LEU A 80 3.88 3.03 2.78
C LEU A 80 3.27 4.01 3.81
N ASP A 81 2.95 3.54 5.02
CA ASP A 81 2.23 4.34 6.04
C ASP A 81 2.90 5.71 6.30
N ILE A 82 4.23 5.80 6.32
CA ILE A 82 4.96 7.06 6.53
C ILE A 82 4.77 8.03 5.36
N GLN A 83 4.80 7.53 4.12
CA GLN A 83 4.59 8.32 2.91
C GLN A 83 3.13 8.78 2.81
N ILE A 84 2.20 7.90 3.16
CA ILE A 84 0.78 8.22 3.27
C ILE A 84 0.53 9.27 4.36
N MET A 85 1.21 9.21 5.52
CA MET A 85 1.12 10.28 6.52
C MET A 85 1.55 11.64 5.97
N LYS A 86 2.65 11.70 5.20
CA LYS A 86 3.07 12.95 4.53
C LYS A 86 2.03 13.46 3.55
N LEU A 87 1.42 12.55 2.78
CA LEU A 87 0.35 12.85 1.84
C LEU A 87 -0.88 13.42 2.57
N VAL A 88 -1.31 12.79 3.65
CA VAL A 88 -2.47 13.27 4.42
C VAL A 88 -2.14 14.58 5.16
N HIS A 89 -0.89 14.78 5.60
CA HIS A 89 -0.45 16.07 6.15
C HIS A 89 -0.50 17.20 5.10
N PHE A 90 -0.15 16.92 3.84
CA PHE A 90 -0.33 17.87 2.74
C PHE A 90 -1.80 18.28 2.61
N PHE A 91 -2.72 17.31 2.57
CA PHE A 91 -4.16 17.60 2.52
C PHE A 91 -4.66 18.35 3.75
N LYS A 92 -4.22 17.98 4.95
CA LYS A 92 -4.57 18.68 6.20
C LYS A 92 -4.15 20.15 6.16
N SER A 93 -2.91 20.40 5.75
CA SER A 93 -2.35 21.75 5.63
C SER A 93 -3.11 22.57 4.59
N ALA A 94 -3.47 21.96 3.45
CA ALA A 94 -4.20 22.63 2.38
C ALA A 94 -5.66 22.91 2.77
N ALA A 95 -6.32 21.97 3.45
CA ALA A 95 -7.68 22.13 3.94
C ALA A 95 -7.81 23.28 4.97
N LEU A 96 -6.75 23.54 5.73
CA LEU A 96 -6.69 24.64 6.71
C LEU A 96 -6.14 25.96 6.14
N GLY A 97 -5.72 25.99 4.86
CA GLY A 97 -5.22 27.20 4.21
C GLY A 97 -3.82 27.64 4.68
N TYR A 98 -2.94 26.68 4.99
CA TYR A 98 -1.56 26.97 5.43
C TYR A 98 -0.53 27.07 4.28
N GLY A 99 -0.98 27.27 3.04
CA GLY A 99 -0.15 27.55 1.87
C GLY A 99 0.27 26.32 1.05
N THR A 100 -0.10 25.11 1.45
CA THR A 100 0.13 23.91 0.63
C THR A 100 -0.89 23.75 -0.48
N GLU A 101 -2.08 24.35 -0.35
CA GLU A 101 -3.09 24.44 -1.40
C GLU A 101 -2.57 25.18 -2.64
N LYS A 102 -1.61 26.09 -2.47
CA LYS A 102 -0.98 26.87 -3.55
C LYS A 102 0.15 26.14 -4.28
N ARG A 103 0.29 24.82 -4.07
CA ARG A 103 1.41 24.01 -4.56
C ARG A 103 0.92 22.72 -5.19
N VAL A 104 1.60 22.30 -6.26
CA VAL A 104 1.33 21.02 -6.92
C VAL A 104 1.84 19.88 -6.04
N LEU A 105 1.00 18.88 -5.79
CA LEU A 105 1.43 17.66 -5.12
C LEU A 105 2.16 16.76 -6.12
N LEU A 106 3.46 16.50 -5.91
CA LEU A 106 4.26 15.65 -6.80
C LEU A 106 4.63 14.33 -6.12
N LEU A 107 4.04 13.22 -6.60
CA LEU A 107 4.44 11.87 -6.21
C LEU A 107 5.63 11.42 -7.05
N HIS A 108 6.76 11.16 -6.40
CA HIS A 108 8.02 10.82 -7.06
C HIS A 108 8.53 9.45 -6.62
N GLY A 109 9.05 8.64 -7.54
CA GLY A 109 9.66 7.35 -7.20
C GLY A 109 9.71 6.37 -8.37
N PRO A 110 10.23 5.15 -8.17
CA PRO A 110 10.45 4.20 -9.26
C PRO A 110 9.16 3.57 -9.81
N VAL A 111 9.22 2.97 -10.99
CA VAL A 111 8.02 2.41 -11.66
C VAL A 111 7.44 1.24 -10.84
N GLY A 112 6.15 1.30 -10.53
CA GLY A 112 5.50 0.26 -9.71
C GLY A 112 5.56 0.51 -8.20
N SER A 113 6.00 1.69 -7.75
CA SER A 113 5.97 2.10 -6.32
C SER A 113 4.61 2.63 -5.83
N ALA A 114 3.49 2.19 -6.40
CA ALA A 114 2.12 2.58 -6.02
C ALA A 114 1.71 4.06 -6.21
N LYS A 115 2.51 4.92 -6.87
CA LYS A 115 2.13 6.34 -7.13
C LYS A 115 0.77 6.50 -7.82
N SER A 116 0.58 5.87 -8.97
CA SER A 116 -0.70 5.93 -9.70
C SER A 116 -1.81 5.15 -8.98
N THR A 117 -1.46 4.18 -8.13
CA THR A 117 -2.43 3.49 -7.26
C THR A 117 -2.99 4.46 -6.22
N ILE A 118 -2.14 5.28 -5.58
CA ILE A 118 -2.56 6.32 -4.63
C ILE A 118 -3.50 7.32 -5.31
N ALA A 119 -3.14 7.83 -6.49
CA ALA A 119 -3.98 8.75 -7.24
C ALA A 119 -5.34 8.13 -7.61
N ARG A 120 -5.35 6.88 -8.10
CA ARG A 120 -6.58 6.14 -8.40
C ARG A 120 -7.48 5.94 -7.19
N VAL A 121 -6.91 5.56 -6.03
CA VAL A 121 -7.67 5.40 -4.79
C VAL A 121 -8.29 6.73 -4.36
N LEU A 122 -7.57 7.85 -4.48
CA LEU A 122 -8.11 9.19 -4.19
C LEU A 122 -9.26 9.58 -5.12
N LYS A 123 -9.11 9.40 -6.43
CA LYS A 123 -10.17 9.68 -7.43
C LYS A 123 -11.42 8.83 -7.17
N LYS A 124 -11.25 7.52 -6.99
CA LYS A 124 -12.33 6.61 -6.61
C LYS A 124 -13.00 7.02 -5.29
N GLY A 125 -12.19 7.41 -4.31
CA GLY A 125 -12.66 7.88 -3.02
C GLY A 125 -13.55 9.11 -3.14
N ILE A 126 -13.12 10.13 -3.89
CA ILE A 126 -13.86 11.39 -3.97
C ILE A 126 -15.15 11.23 -4.78
N GLU A 127 -15.13 10.39 -5.83
CA GLU A 127 -16.34 9.96 -6.54
C GLU A 127 -17.33 9.29 -5.58
N ASN A 128 -16.91 8.28 -4.82
CA ASN A 128 -17.79 7.58 -3.89
C ASN A 128 -18.28 8.49 -2.75
N TYR A 129 -17.39 9.31 -2.18
CA TYR A 129 -17.74 10.25 -1.12
C TYR A 129 -18.76 11.29 -1.58
N SER A 130 -18.66 11.75 -2.84
CA SER A 130 -19.64 12.66 -3.44
C SER A 130 -21.04 12.07 -3.57
N ARG A 131 -21.22 10.76 -3.38
CA ARG A 131 -22.52 10.05 -3.33
C ARG A 131 -23.05 9.84 -1.92
N THR A 132 -22.35 10.34 -0.89
CA THR A 132 -22.83 10.28 0.50
C THR A 132 -23.48 11.61 0.89
N GLU A 133 -24.22 11.63 2.00
CA GLU A 133 -24.72 12.88 2.59
C GLU A 133 -23.57 13.77 3.11
N GLU A 134 -22.53 13.18 3.69
CA GLU A 134 -21.37 13.90 4.25
C GLU A 134 -20.50 14.57 3.18
N GLY A 135 -20.38 13.93 2.01
CA GLY A 135 -19.67 14.44 0.84
C GLY A 135 -20.56 15.20 -0.13
N ALA A 136 -21.76 15.60 0.28
CA ALA A 136 -22.68 16.32 -0.59
C ALA A 136 -22.12 17.68 -1.03
N LEU A 137 -22.24 17.94 -2.33
CA LEU A 137 -21.90 19.20 -2.96
C LEU A 137 -22.90 19.51 -4.08
N TYR A 138 -22.99 20.80 -4.42
CA TYR A 138 -24.02 21.33 -5.32
C TYR A 138 -23.40 22.24 -6.37
N THR A 139 -24.10 22.37 -7.48
CA THR A 139 -23.84 23.36 -8.54
C THR A 139 -25.18 23.94 -9.00
N PHE A 140 -25.20 24.74 -10.06
CA PHE A 140 -26.42 25.36 -10.57
C PHE A 140 -26.55 25.26 -12.08
N LYS A 141 -27.78 25.44 -12.55
CA LYS A 141 -28.15 25.68 -13.94
C LYS A 141 -29.02 26.92 -14.03
N TRP A 142 -28.84 27.64 -15.13
CA TRP A 142 -29.73 28.69 -15.59
C TRP A 142 -30.96 28.06 -16.22
N VAL A 143 -32.15 28.58 -15.93
CA VAL A 143 -33.42 28.09 -16.46
C VAL A 143 -34.31 29.23 -16.94
N ASP A 144 -34.96 29.00 -18.06
CA ASP A 144 -36.02 29.85 -18.60
C ASP A 144 -37.22 28.96 -18.97
N PRO A 145 -38.04 28.56 -17.97
CA PRO A 145 -39.10 27.58 -18.18
C PRO A 145 -40.16 28.08 -19.17
N LYS A 146 -40.35 29.40 -19.28
CA LYS A 146 -41.31 30.02 -20.20
C LYS A 146 -40.74 30.25 -21.61
N GLY A 147 -39.42 30.21 -21.78
CA GLY A 147 -38.77 30.47 -23.07
C GLY A 147 -38.79 31.94 -23.48
N GLU A 148 -39.09 32.86 -22.56
CA GLU A 148 -39.20 34.31 -22.83
C GLU A 148 -37.82 34.98 -23.03
N PHE A 149 -36.75 34.33 -22.58
CA PHE A 149 -35.37 34.81 -22.54
C PHE A 149 -34.37 33.79 -23.09
N SER A 150 -34.84 32.82 -23.89
CA SER A 150 -33.97 31.77 -24.45
C SER A 150 -32.82 32.35 -25.29
N ASP A 151 -32.96 33.56 -25.84
CA ASP A 151 -31.90 34.25 -26.59
C ASP A 151 -30.64 34.51 -25.74
N ILE A 152 -30.80 34.74 -24.44
CA ILE A 152 -29.70 34.91 -23.48
C ILE A 152 -28.89 33.61 -23.31
N MET A 153 -29.49 32.46 -23.59
CA MET A 153 -28.86 31.15 -23.51
C MET A 153 -28.73 30.48 -24.90
N GLY A 154 -28.75 31.26 -25.98
CA GLY A 154 -28.55 30.72 -27.34
C GLY A 154 -29.71 29.89 -27.87
N GLY A 155 -30.94 30.24 -27.51
CA GLY A 155 -32.16 29.50 -27.85
C GLY A 155 -32.43 28.30 -26.94
N GLN A 156 -31.58 28.03 -25.95
CA GLN A 156 -31.78 26.95 -24.99
C GLN A 156 -32.67 27.40 -23.82
N LYS A 157 -33.44 26.47 -23.27
CA LYS A 157 -34.26 26.71 -22.06
C LYS A 157 -33.49 26.52 -20.76
N GLU A 158 -32.40 25.76 -20.80
CA GLU A 158 -31.56 25.51 -19.64
C GLU A 158 -30.09 25.55 -20.04
N MET A 159 -29.24 26.11 -19.18
CA MET A 159 -27.79 26.12 -19.34
C MET A 159 -27.13 25.81 -18.00
N ARG A 160 -26.54 24.61 -17.86
CA ARG A 160 -25.76 24.26 -16.68
C ARG A 160 -24.50 25.13 -16.58
N SER A 161 -24.05 25.46 -15.37
CA SER A 161 -22.73 26.08 -15.18
C SER A 161 -21.65 25.22 -15.85
N PRO A 162 -20.93 25.72 -16.87
CA PRO A 162 -19.94 24.92 -17.59
C PRO A 162 -18.81 24.41 -16.70
N MET A 163 -18.48 25.16 -15.65
CA MET A 163 -17.44 24.83 -14.68
C MET A 163 -17.99 24.13 -13.43
N ASN A 164 -19.28 23.76 -13.37
CA ASN A 164 -19.91 23.19 -12.18
C ASN A 164 -19.67 24.01 -10.91
N GLU A 165 -19.76 25.33 -11.01
CA GLU A 165 -19.36 26.24 -9.93
C GLU A 165 -20.23 26.15 -8.68
N ASP A 166 -19.68 26.63 -7.57
CA ASP A 166 -20.41 26.77 -6.31
C ASP A 166 -21.59 27.75 -6.46
N PRO A 167 -22.83 27.38 -6.11
CA PRO A 167 -23.98 28.28 -6.18
C PRO A 167 -23.81 29.56 -5.36
N LEU A 168 -22.98 29.54 -4.31
CA LEU A 168 -22.69 30.74 -3.52
C LEU A 168 -22.00 31.85 -4.34
N LYS A 169 -21.35 31.53 -5.47
CA LYS A 169 -20.75 32.55 -6.34
C LYS A 169 -21.78 33.48 -7.01
N LEU A 170 -23.06 33.08 -7.07
CA LEU A 170 -24.18 33.90 -7.57
C LEU A 170 -24.50 35.09 -6.64
N VAL A 171 -24.01 35.06 -5.40
CA VAL A 171 -24.15 36.15 -4.44
C VAL A 171 -23.31 37.35 -4.89
N PRO A 172 -23.88 38.57 -4.96
CA PRO A 172 -23.16 39.80 -5.27
C PRO A 172 -21.99 40.02 -4.30
N GLU A 173 -20.86 40.51 -4.81
CA GLU A 173 -19.61 40.64 -4.05
C GLU A 173 -19.80 41.43 -2.75
N GLU A 174 -20.60 42.50 -2.80
CA GLU A 174 -20.86 43.41 -1.68
C GLU A 174 -21.66 42.75 -0.53
N LEU A 175 -22.34 41.62 -0.82
CA LEU A 175 -23.15 40.88 0.14
C LEU A 175 -22.45 39.63 0.69
N ARG A 176 -21.38 39.16 0.04
CA ARG A 176 -20.70 37.90 0.40
C ARG A 176 -20.21 37.90 1.85
N SER A 177 -19.62 39.01 2.32
CA SER A 177 -19.11 39.12 3.69
C SER A 177 -20.22 38.93 4.73
N LYS A 178 -21.35 39.64 4.56
CA LYS A 178 -22.51 39.55 5.45
C LYS A 178 -23.12 38.14 5.47
N ILE A 179 -23.27 37.52 4.29
CA ILE A 179 -23.81 36.16 4.18
C ILE A 179 -22.87 35.13 4.82
N CYS A 180 -21.56 35.25 4.59
CA CYS A 180 -20.58 34.38 5.24
C CYS A 180 -20.62 34.55 6.77
N GLU A 181 -20.72 35.77 7.28
CA GLU A 181 -20.90 36.01 8.72
C GLU A 181 -22.17 35.33 9.26
N GLU A 182 -23.29 35.42 8.55
CA GLU A 182 -24.55 34.78 8.93
C GLU A 182 -24.41 33.26 9.00
N PHE A 183 -23.87 32.63 7.95
CA PHE A 183 -23.64 31.17 7.92
C PHE A 183 -22.67 30.72 9.01
N ASN A 184 -21.68 31.56 9.36
CA ASN A 184 -20.64 31.19 10.31
C ASN A 184 -20.97 31.51 11.78
N ARG A 185 -21.97 32.36 12.06
CA ARG A 185 -22.28 32.90 13.40
C ARG A 185 -22.56 31.83 14.45
N SER A 186 -23.25 30.75 14.07
CA SER A 186 -23.59 29.63 14.98
C SER A 186 -23.02 28.30 14.52
N SER A 187 -22.19 28.32 13.47
CA SER A 187 -21.60 27.10 12.91
C SER A 187 -20.44 26.58 13.76
N LYS A 188 -20.55 25.31 14.16
CA LYS A 188 -19.48 24.52 14.76
C LYS A 188 -18.65 23.76 13.72
N ALA A 189 -18.85 24.02 12.42
CA ALA A 189 -18.11 23.35 11.37
C ALA A 189 -16.61 23.65 11.49
N THR A 190 -15.78 22.64 11.18
CA THR A 190 -14.32 22.73 11.17
C THR A 190 -13.84 23.84 10.24
N TYR A 191 -14.50 24.00 9.10
CA TYR A 191 -14.21 25.00 8.08
C TYR A 191 -15.29 26.08 8.10
N LYS A 192 -14.86 27.34 8.02
CA LYS A 192 -15.77 28.46 7.87
C LYS A 192 -16.23 28.55 6.41
N VAL A 193 -17.51 28.85 6.21
CA VAL A 193 -18.05 29.15 4.88
C VAL A 193 -17.38 30.41 4.38
N ASN A 194 -16.80 30.34 3.18
CA ASN A 194 -16.14 31.46 2.54
C ASN A 194 -16.42 31.41 1.04
N ILE A 195 -16.89 32.51 0.48
CA ILE A 195 -17.21 32.62 -0.94
C ILE A 195 -16.00 33.22 -1.66
N GLN A 196 -15.31 32.42 -2.46
CA GLN A 196 -14.11 32.81 -3.21
C GLN A 196 -14.33 32.70 -4.72
N GLY A 197 -13.63 33.54 -5.47
CA GLY A 197 -13.65 33.57 -6.93
C GLY A 197 -14.94 34.13 -7.54
N ASP A 198 -14.94 34.24 -8.86
CA ASP A 198 -16.05 34.76 -9.66
C ASP A 198 -16.70 33.67 -10.51
N LEU A 199 -17.87 33.99 -11.06
CA LEU A 199 -18.56 33.13 -12.03
C LEU A 199 -17.73 32.95 -13.30
N ASP A 200 -17.81 31.76 -13.90
CA ASP A 200 -17.20 31.44 -15.19
C ASP A 200 -17.69 32.41 -16.29
N PRO A 201 -16.91 32.65 -17.36
CA PRO A 201 -17.26 33.64 -18.37
C PRO A 201 -18.66 33.48 -18.97
N ALA A 202 -19.14 32.24 -19.18
CA ALA A 202 -20.46 31.99 -19.78
C ALA A 202 -21.58 32.25 -18.76
N SER A 203 -21.45 31.74 -17.54
CA SER A 203 -22.40 32.02 -16.45
C SER A 203 -22.46 33.51 -16.10
N ARG A 204 -21.31 34.20 -16.12
CA ARG A 204 -21.21 35.65 -15.88
C ARG A 204 -21.89 36.46 -16.97
N PHE A 205 -21.78 36.02 -18.24
CA PHE A 205 -22.50 36.63 -19.35
C PHE A 205 -24.01 36.54 -19.12
N VAL A 206 -24.52 35.34 -18.85
CA VAL A 206 -25.95 35.11 -18.62
C VAL A 206 -26.47 35.90 -17.41
N TYR A 207 -25.72 35.88 -16.30
CA TYR A 207 -26.01 36.70 -15.11
C TYR A 207 -26.17 38.18 -15.47
N ARG A 208 -25.22 38.74 -16.23
CA ARG A 208 -25.23 40.15 -16.62
C ARG A 208 -26.41 40.50 -17.52
N GLU A 209 -26.74 39.65 -18.49
CA GLU A 209 -27.87 39.92 -19.39
C GLU A 209 -29.21 39.87 -18.66
N PHE A 210 -29.40 38.91 -17.74
CA PHE A 210 -30.59 38.92 -16.88
C PHE A 210 -30.65 40.15 -15.97
N MET A 211 -29.52 40.55 -15.37
CA MET A 211 -29.46 41.78 -14.56
C MET A 211 -29.86 43.02 -15.37
N LYS A 212 -29.46 43.12 -16.65
CA LYS A 212 -29.90 44.21 -17.55
C LYS A 212 -31.41 44.15 -17.81
N ARG A 213 -31.95 42.97 -18.14
CA ARG A 213 -33.39 42.78 -18.42
C ARG A 213 -34.26 43.19 -17.24
N TYR A 214 -33.84 42.82 -16.03
CA TYR A 214 -34.55 43.12 -14.79
C TYR A 214 -34.08 44.42 -14.11
N GLN A 215 -33.35 45.29 -14.82
CA GLN A 215 -32.93 46.61 -14.33
C GLN A 215 -32.20 46.56 -12.97
N GLY A 216 -31.43 45.49 -12.74
CA GLY A 216 -30.66 45.27 -11.52
C GLY A 216 -31.37 44.53 -10.39
N ASP A 217 -32.62 44.06 -10.58
CA ASP A 217 -33.31 43.25 -9.58
C ASP A 217 -32.73 41.82 -9.50
N TRP A 218 -31.77 41.64 -8.60
CA TRP A 218 -31.12 40.35 -8.35
C TRP A 218 -32.11 39.25 -7.96
N THR A 219 -33.19 39.59 -7.23
CA THR A 219 -34.18 38.59 -6.78
C THR A 219 -34.89 37.98 -7.97
N GLN A 220 -35.22 38.79 -8.98
CA GLN A 220 -35.80 38.29 -10.23
C GLN A 220 -34.81 37.43 -11.02
N VAL A 221 -33.52 37.80 -11.05
CA VAL A 221 -32.49 36.97 -11.68
C VAL A 221 -32.41 35.59 -11.02
N MET A 222 -32.50 35.51 -9.69
CA MET A 222 -32.43 34.23 -8.98
C MET A 222 -33.62 33.29 -9.26
N ASN A 223 -34.74 33.79 -9.78
CA ASN A 223 -35.84 32.93 -10.25
C ASN A 223 -35.42 32.06 -11.45
N HIS A 224 -34.40 32.49 -12.20
CA HIS A 224 -33.77 31.77 -13.31
C HIS A 224 -32.66 30.81 -12.86
N ILE A 225 -32.46 30.60 -11.56
CA ILE A 225 -31.48 29.65 -11.04
C ILE A 225 -32.18 28.41 -10.50
N ARG A 226 -31.64 27.24 -10.85
CA ARG A 226 -31.90 25.98 -10.15
C ARG A 226 -30.59 25.41 -9.65
N VAL A 227 -30.49 25.23 -8.35
CA VAL A 227 -29.38 24.54 -7.70
C VAL A 227 -29.66 23.05 -7.80
N ILE A 228 -28.63 22.30 -8.19
CA ILE A 228 -28.71 20.85 -8.40
C ILE A 228 -27.62 20.14 -7.61
N ARG A 229 -27.90 18.92 -7.18
CA ARG A 229 -26.91 18.03 -6.58
C ARG A 229 -25.83 17.68 -7.61
N LEU A 230 -24.56 17.85 -7.23
CA LEU A 230 -23.41 17.50 -8.06
C LEU A 230 -22.77 16.21 -7.56
N VAL A 231 -22.84 15.14 -8.36
CA VAL A 231 -22.09 13.90 -8.11
C VAL A 231 -20.85 13.91 -9.00
N LEU A 232 -19.69 13.66 -8.40
CA LEU A 232 -18.43 13.57 -9.14
C LEU A 232 -18.34 12.23 -9.85
N SER A 233 -17.74 12.21 -11.04
CA SER A 233 -17.49 10.97 -11.77
C SER A 233 -16.30 11.11 -12.71
N GLU A 234 -15.36 10.16 -12.61
CA GLU A 234 -14.23 10.07 -13.55
C GLU A 234 -14.71 9.68 -14.95
N LYS A 235 -15.69 8.77 -15.04
CA LYS A 235 -16.18 8.26 -16.32
C LYS A 235 -16.93 9.32 -17.13
N ASP A 236 -17.74 10.12 -16.45
CA ASP A 236 -18.52 11.19 -17.08
C ASP A 236 -17.74 12.52 -17.16
N ARG A 237 -16.46 12.54 -16.71
CA ARG A 237 -15.60 13.73 -16.67
C ARG A 237 -16.25 14.89 -15.88
N ILE A 238 -16.65 14.61 -14.64
CA ILE A 238 -17.27 15.58 -13.72
C ILE A 238 -16.46 15.64 -12.41
N GLY A 239 -15.74 16.74 -12.22
CA GLY A 239 -14.86 17.01 -11.06
C GLY A 239 -13.69 16.03 -10.90
N ILE A 240 -13.46 15.14 -11.86
CA ILE A 240 -12.31 14.25 -11.86
C ILE A 240 -11.71 14.25 -13.27
N GLY A 241 -10.51 14.82 -13.39
CA GLY A 241 -9.74 14.90 -14.64
C GLY A 241 -8.49 14.04 -14.60
N THR A 242 -8.00 13.65 -15.77
CA THR A 242 -6.74 12.90 -15.90
C THR A 242 -6.04 13.30 -17.19
N PHE A 243 -4.93 14.00 -17.03
CA PHE A 243 -4.07 14.39 -18.14
C PHE A 243 -2.93 13.39 -18.31
N GLN A 244 -2.78 12.86 -19.53
CA GLN A 244 -1.66 12.01 -19.91
C GLN A 244 -0.90 12.64 -21.08
N PRO A 245 0.42 12.85 -20.97
CA PRO A 245 1.22 13.42 -22.04
C PRO A 245 1.18 12.49 -23.25
N LYS A 246 0.82 13.07 -24.40
CA LYS A 246 1.01 12.49 -25.74
C LYS A 246 2.35 12.97 -26.32
N ASP A 247 2.67 12.62 -27.56
CA ASP A 247 3.86 13.13 -28.24
C ASP A 247 3.96 14.67 -28.13
N GLU A 248 5.10 15.19 -27.66
CA GLU A 248 5.33 16.62 -27.34
C GLU A 248 4.94 17.54 -28.49
N LYS A 249 5.12 17.09 -29.74
CA LYS A 249 4.81 17.87 -30.94
C LYS A 249 3.31 18.08 -31.21
N ASN A 250 2.46 17.29 -30.57
CA ASN A 250 1.01 17.28 -30.81
C ASN A 250 0.20 17.70 -29.58
N GLN A 251 0.83 18.31 -28.56
CA GLN A 251 0.12 18.79 -27.38
C GLN A 251 -0.31 20.25 -27.58
N ASP A 252 -1.58 20.55 -27.28
CA ASP A 252 -2.10 21.92 -27.23
C ASP A 252 -2.61 22.28 -25.82
N SER A 253 -2.24 23.46 -25.33
CA SER A 253 -2.72 24.07 -24.06
C SER A 253 -4.24 24.07 -23.92
N THR A 254 -4.97 24.00 -25.03
CA THR A 254 -6.43 23.83 -25.07
C THR A 254 -6.90 22.53 -24.43
N GLU A 255 -6.09 21.46 -24.41
CA GLU A 255 -6.40 20.22 -23.68
C GLU A 255 -6.51 20.45 -22.16
N LEU A 256 -5.90 21.52 -21.62
CA LEU A 256 -6.01 21.89 -20.21
C LEU A 256 -7.11 22.92 -19.94
N THR A 257 -7.27 23.91 -20.82
CA THR A 257 -8.09 25.11 -20.54
C THR A 257 -9.36 25.23 -21.38
N GLY A 258 -9.58 24.33 -22.33
CA GLY A 258 -10.69 24.34 -23.28
C GLY A 258 -10.38 25.07 -24.60
N ASP A 259 -11.32 25.03 -25.54
CA ASP A 259 -11.20 25.73 -26.83
C ASP A 259 -12.52 26.33 -27.33
N ILE A 260 -12.42 27.20 -28.33
CA ILE A 260 -13.55 27.83 -29.01
C ILE A 260 -14.31 26.80 -29.85
N ASN A 261 -15.63 26.76 -29.69
CA ASN A 261 -16.51 25.92 -30.48
C ASN A 261 -17.00 26.67 -31.73
N TYR A 262 -16.39 26.41 -32.87
CA TYR A 262 -16.73 27.07 -34.14
C TYR A 262 -18.19 26.89 -34.57
N ARG A 263 -18.86 25.81 -34.17
CA ARG A 263 -20.29 25.63 -34.46
C ARG A 263 -21.15 26.61 -33.67
N LYS A 264 -20.83 26.78 -32.39
CA LYS A 264 -21.50 27.74 -31.51
C LYS A 264 -21.24 29.19 -31.93
N ILE A 265 -20.12 29.50 -32.61
CA ILE A 265 -19.92 30.85 -33.18
C ILE A 265 -21.03 31.20 -34.17
N ALA A 266 -21.49 30.24 -34.99
CA ALA A 266 -22.60 30.50 -35.92
C ALA A 266 -23.92 30.79 -35.19
N GLU A 267 -24.10 30.25 -33.98
CA GLU A 267 -25.28 30.47 -33.13
C GLU A 267 -25.19 31.81 -32.37
N TYR A 268 -24.02 32.14 -31.81
CA TYR A 268 -23.83 33.32 -30.95
C TYR A 268 -23.26 34.54 -31.69
N GLY A 269 -22.83 34.38 -32.93
CA GLY A 269 -22.37 35.45 -33.83
C GLY A 269 -20.93 35.93 -33.62
N SER A 270 -20.22 35.48 -32.58
CA SER A 270 -18.83 35.89 -32.33
C SER A 270 -18.02 34.84 -31.58
N ASP A 271 -16.72 34.76 -31.90
CA ASP A 271 -15.71 33.98 -31.16
C ASP A 271 -15.31 34.61 -29.81
N SER A 272 -15.78 35.83 -29.56
CA SER A 272 -15.62 36.57 -28.30
C SER A 272 -16.82 36.40 -27.36
N ASP A 273 -17.86 35.66 -27.79
CA ASP A 273 -18.97 35.29 -26.91
C ASP A 273 -18.55 34.09 -26.04
N PRO A 274 -18.54 34.22 -24.70
CA PRO A 274 -18.07 33.16 -23.81
C PRO A 274 -18.94 31.90 -23.86
N ARG A 275 -20.19 31.98 -24.33
CA ARG A 275 -21.07 30.80 -24.52
C ARG A 275 -20.61 29.94 -25.69
N ALA A 276 -19.84 30.51 -26.62
CA ALA A 276 -19.22 29.78 -27.72
C ALA A 276 -17.94 29.04 -27.32
N PHE A 277 -17.45 29.18 -26.09
CA PHE A 277 -16.30 28.44 -25.58
C PHE A 277 -16.72 27.08 -24.99
N ASN A 278 -15.92 26.04 -25.25
CA ASN A 278 -16.07 24.76 -24.58
C ASN A 278 -15.14 24.74 -23.36
N PHE A 279 -15.74 24.64 -22.17
CA PHE A 279 -15.03 24.47 -20.91
C PHE A 279 -14.82 22.97 -20.63
N ASP A 280 -14.06 22.30 -21.51
CA ASP A 280 -13.86 20.84 -21.50
C ASP A 280 -12.40 20.40 -21.40
N GLY A 281 -11.49 21.36 -21.16
CA GLY A 281 -10.11 21.08 -20.76
C GLY A 281 -10.04 20.41 -19.40
N GLU A 282 -8.93 19.73 -19.10
CA GLU A 282 -8.80 18.92 -17.88
C GLU A 282 -8.97 19.72 -16.58
N PHE A 283 -8.56 21.00 -16.54
CA PHE A 283 -8.82 21.87 -15.39
C PHE A 283 -10.29 22.30 -15.28
N ASN A 284 -10.99 22.40 -16.41
CA ASN A 284 -12.42 22.70 -16.42
C ASN A 284 -13.22 21.51 -15.90
N VAL A 285 -12.89 20.33 -16.41
CA VAL A 285 -13.49 19.05 -16.05
C VAL A 285 -13.29 18.72 -14.57
N ALA A 286 -12.08 18.91 -14.06
CA ALA A 286 -11.73 18.56 -12.68
C ALA A 286 -12.18 19.58 -11.63
N ASN A 287 -12.75 20.70 -12.05
CA ASN A 287 -13.23 21.72 -11.14
C ASN A 287 -14.18 21.13 -10.08
N ARG A 288 -14.03 21.58 -8.84
CA ARG A 288 -14.65 21.05 -7.63
C ARG A 288 -14.16 19.66 -7.22
N GLY A 289 -13.08 19.12 -7.77
CA GLY A 289 -12.53 17.83 -7.35
C GLY A 289 -11.03 17.68 -7.58
N ILE A 290 -10.60 16.71 -8.40
CA ILE A 290 -9.19 16.30 -8.50
C ILE A 290 -8.76 16.17 -9.96
N VAL A 291 -7.60 16.70 -10.31
CA VAL A 291 -6.90 16.44 -11.59
C VAL A 291 -5.61 15.67 -11.34
N GLU A 292 -5.43 14.57 -12.07
CA GLU A 292 -4.20 13.78 -12.09
C GLU A 292 -3.37 14.10 -13.35
N PHE A 293 -2.09 14.45 -13.17
CA PHE A 293 -1.10 14.56 -14.23
C PHE A 293 -0.18 13.34 -14.22
N VAL A 294 -0.39 12.45 -15.18
CA VAL A 294 0.38 11.21 -15.36
C VAL A 294 1.73 11.56 -15.99
N GLU A 295 2.84 11.24 -15.33
CA GLU A 295 4.18 11.59 -15.82
C GLU A 295 4.36 13.09 -16.10
N VAL A 296 3.92 13.94 -15.16
CA VAL A 296 3.86 15.41 -15.27
C VAL A 296 5.15 16.09 -15.74
N LEU A 297 6.30 15.45 -15.54
CA LEU A 297 7.59 15.98 -15.97
C LEU A 297 7.94 15.67 -17.43
N LYS A 298 7.12 14.90 -18.16
CA LYS A 298 7.23 14.76 -19.62
C LYS A 298 6.41 15.79 -20.38
N LEU A 299 5.75 16.71 -19.67
CA LEU A 299 5.00 17.79 -20.29
C LEU A 299 5.95 18.79 -20.92
N ASP A 300 5.52 19.37 -22.04
CA ASP A 300 6.19 20.55 -22.59
C ASP A 300 6.17 21.69 -21.56
N VAL A 301 7.22 22.51 -21.57
CA VAL A 301 7.41 23.64 -20.66
C VAL A 301 6.21 24.61 -20.69
N ALA A 302 5.54 24.77 -21.84
CA ALA A 302 4.34 25.59 -21.95
C ALA A 302 3.23 25.18 -20.97
N PHE A 303 2.97 23.86 -20.83
CA PHE A 303 1.95 23.33 -19.92
C PHE A 303 2.31 23.50 -18.45
N LEU A 304 3.61 23.53 -18.14
CA LEU A 304 4.06 23.76 -16.77
C LEU A 304 3.70 25.17 -16.28
N TYR A 305 3.66 26.18 -17.16
CA TYR A 305 3.23 27.52 -16.77
C TYR A 305 1.74 27.58 -16.42
N ASP A 306 0.90 26.91 -17.19
CA ASP A 306 -0.54 26.81 -16.90
C ASP A 306 -0.77 26.05 -15.59
N LEU A 307 -0.04 24.95 -15.36
CA LEU A 307 -0.08 24.19 -14.12
C LEU A 307 0.34 25.01 -12.89
N LEU A 308 1.40 25.82 -13.03
CA LEU A 308 1.88 26.68 -11.96
C LEU A 308 0.90 27.81 -11.66
N THR A 309 0.28 28.39 -12.68
CA THR A 309 -0.75 29.42 -12.52
C THR A 309 -1.99 28.84 -11.84
N ALA A 310 -2.45 27.68 -12.32
CA ALA A 310 -3.58 26.95 -11.75
C ALA A 310 -3.37 26.61 -10.27
N SER A 311 -2.19 26.11 -9.90
CA SER A 311 -1.89 25.78 -8.50
C SER A 311 -1.73 27.01 -7.61
N GLN A 312 -1.08 28.09 -8.06
CA GLN A 312 -0.79 29.24 -7.19
C GLN A 312 -1.94 30.24 -7.07
N GLU A 313 -2.53 30.58 -8.21
CA GLU A 313 -3.57 31.61 -8.30
C GLU A 313 -4.97 31.00 -8.18
N HIS A 314 -5.09 29.67 -8.24
CA HIS A 314 -6.37 28.97 -8.38
C HIS A 314 -7.17 29.50 -9.58
N LYS A 315 -6.47 29.78 -10.68
CA LYS A 315 -7.03 30.35 -11.90
C LYS A 315 -6.42 29.72 -13.15
N ILE A 316 -7.25 29.58 -14.18
CA ILE A 316 -6.83 29.25 -15.54
C ILE A 316 -7.11 30.42 -16.48
N LYS A 317 -6.41 30.47 -17.62
CA LYS A 317 -6.61 31.50 -18.65
C LYS A 317 -7.16 30.86 -19.93
N PRO A 318 -8.50 30.76 -20.08
CA PRO A 318 -9.09 30.32 -21.34
C PRO A 318 -8.71 31.28 -22.47
N LYS A 319 -8.48 30.74 -23.66
CA LYS A 319 -8.08 31.52 -24.85
C LYS A 319 -9.13 32.59 -25.16
N LYS A 320 -8.70 33.84 -25.34
CA LYS A 320 -9.53 35.05 -25.59
C LYS A 320 -10.45 35.49 -24.44
N PHE A 321 -10.53 34.78 -23.31
CA PHE A 321 -11.40 35.15 -22.19
C PHE A 321 -10.62 35.59 -20.94
N ALA A 322 -11.33 36.15 -19.96
CA ALA A 322 -10.76 36.51 -18.67
C ALA A 322 -10.26 35.26 -17.92
N GLN A 323 -9.34 35.45 -16.96
CA GLN A 323 -8.98 34.36 -16.05
C GLN A 323 -10.23 33.86 -15.32
N THR A 324 -10.29 32.54 -15.13
CA THR A 324 -11.42 31.83 -14.52
C THR A 324 -10.94 31.09 -13.29
N ASP A 325 -11.62 31.26 -12.16
CA ASP A 325 -11.28 30.58 -10.91
C ASP A 325 -11.58 29.08 -10.97
N ILE A 326 -10.69 28.29 -10.37
CA ILE A 326 -10.81 26.83 -10.21
C ILE A 326 -10.71 26.44 -8.74
N ASP A 327 -11.37 25.35 -8.36
CA ASP A 327 -11.36 24.75 -7.04
C ASP A 327 -11.05 23.25 -7.20
N GLU A 328 -9.78 22.88 -7.19
CA GLU A 328 -9.37 21.50 -7.44
C GLU A 328 -8.04 21.14 -6.78
N VAL A 329 -7.84 19.84 -6.55
CA VAL A 329 -6.56 19.28 -6.14
C VAL A 329 -5.77 18.86 -7.38
N ILE A 330 -4.57 19.40 -7.51
CA ILE A 330 -3.64 19.05 -8.60
C ILE A 330 -2.61 18.03 -8.09
N ILE A 331 -2.66 16.82 -8.64
CA ILE A 331 -1.74 15.72 -8.30
C ILE A 331 -0.94 15.32 -9.53
N GLY A 332 0.37 15.54 -9.51
CA GLY A 332 1.30 15.01 -10.51
C GLY A 332 2.04 13.79 -9.99
N HIS A 333 2.36 12.86 -10.88
CA HIS A 333 3.32 11.80 -10.55
C HIS A 333 4.41 11.68 -11.59
N THR A 334 5.63 11.33 -11.17
CA THR A 334 6.77 11.19 -12.08
C THR A 334 7.72 10.07 -11.64
N ASN A 335 8.58 9.65 -12.56
CA ASN A 335 9.61 8.65 -12.33
C ASN A 335 10.98 9.32 -12.07
N GLU A 336 11.92 8.54 -11.52
CA GLU A 336 13.25 9.06 -11.18
C GLU A 336 14.06 9.52 -12.41
N PRO A 337 14.12 8.79 -13.54
CA PRO A 337 14.83 9.27 -14.73
C PRO A 337 14.36 10.64 -15.22
N GLU A 338 13.04 10.86 -15.34
CA GLU A 338 12.50 12.15 -15.78
C GLU A 338 12.77 13.25 -14.75
N PHE A 339 12.64 12.95 -13.46
CA PHE A 339 12.99 13.89 -12.40
C PHE A 339 14.47 14.32 -12.50
N LYS A 340 15.41 13.37 -12.65
CA LYS A 340 16.84 13.65 -12.78
C LYS A 340 17.20 14.45 -14.04
N LYS A 341 16.64 14.11 -15.20
CA LYS A 341 16.90 14.85 -16.45
C LYS A 341 16.62 16.34 -16.30
N LEU A 342 15.55 16.66 -15.58
CA LEU A 342 15.10 18.03 -15.41
C LEU A 342 15.73 18.70 -14.19
N GLN A 343 16.35 17.96 -13.26
CA GLN A 343 16.98 18.55 -12.10
C GLN A 343 18.11 19.56 -12.43
N ASN A 344 18.74 19.43 -13.59
CA ASN A 344 19.83 20.32 -14.01
C ASN A 344 19.34 21.53 -14.83
N ASN A 345 18.02 21.68 -14.99
CA ASN A 345 17.41 22.75 -15.78
C ASN A 345 16.95 23.91 -14.88
N GLU A 346 17.35 25.15 -15.19
CA GLU A 346 16.91 26.37 -14.47
C GLU A 346 15.38 26.53 -14.47
N PHE A 347 14.69 26.08 -15.53
CA PHE A 347 13.23 26.09 -15.60
C PHE A 347 12.56 25.26 -14.48
N MET A 348 13.27 24.29 -13.87
CA MET A 348 12.77 23.53 -12.73
C MET A 348 12.88 24.26 -11.40
N GLU A 349 13.61 25.36 -11.28
CA GLU A 349 13.69 26.10 -10.02
C GLU A 349 12.30 26.60 -9.60
N ALA A 350 11.56 27.18 -10.55
CA ALA A 350 10.19 27.64 -10.32
C ALA A 350 9.24 26.48 -9.97
N LEU A 351 9.36 25.32 -10.64
CA LEU A 351 8.50 24.17 -10.34
C LEU A 351 8.85 23.54 -8.99
N ARG A 352 10.13 23.51 -8.59
CA ARG A 352 10.58 22.94 -7.31
C ARG A 352 10.03 23.71 -6.11
N ASP A 353 10.07 25.03 -6.15
CA ASP A 353 9.53 25.86 -5.05
C ASP A 353 8.00 25.73 -4.95
N ARG A 354 7.35 25.51 -6.09
CA ARG A 354 5.89 25.41 -6.23
C ARG A 354 5.34 23.98 -6.18
N THR A 355 6.19 22.99 -5.88
CA THR A 355 5.78 21.59 -5.72
C THR A 355 6.04 21.09 -4.30
N VAL A 356 5.11 20.31 -3.77
CA VAL A 356 5.35 19.49 -2.58
C VAL A 356 5.67 18.08 -3.06
N LYS A 357 6.96 17.73 -3.04
CA LYS A 357 7.43 16.41 -3.44
C LYS A 357 7.25 15.39 -2.32
N ILE A 358 6.60 14.27 -2.61
CA ILE A 358 6.55 13.09 -1.74
C ILE A 358 7.19 11.93 -2.46
N ASP A 359 8.31 11.45 -1.89
CA ASP A 359 8.98 10.24 -2.38
C ASP A 359 8.19 9.00 -1.97
N VAL A 360 7.81 8.18 -2.96
CA VAL A 360 7.10 6.92 -2.82
C VAL A 360 8.04 5.79 -3.26
N PRO A 361 8.83 5.21 -2.33
CA PRO A 361 9.78 4.16 -2.63
C PRO A 361 9.09 2.80 -2.81
N TYR A 362 9.83 1.81 -3.30
CA TYR A 362 9.46 0.42 -3.14
C TYR A 362 9.44 -0.01 -1.68
N ILE A 363 8.69 -1.09 -1.40
CA ILE A 363 8.58 -1.63 -0.04
C ILE A 363 9.88 -2.31 0.36
N THR A 364 10.26 -2.10 1.62
CA THR A 364 11.48 -2.62 2.25
C THR A 364 11.20 -3.54 3.44
N LYS A 365 9.93 -3.93 3.63
CA LYS A 365 9.47 -4.86 4.67
C LYS A 365 8.92 -6.10 4.01
N LEU A 366 9.45 -7.26 4.40
CA LEU A 366 9.13 -8.55 3.77
C LEU A 366 7.64 -8.86 3.85
N LYS A 367 7.04 -8.75 5.04
CA LYS A 367 5.60 -9.03 5.24
C LYS A 367 4.68 -8.14 4.41
N GLN A 368 5.10 -6.91 4.11
CA GLN A 368 4.30 -5.97 3.32
C GLN A 368 4.46 -6.23 1.82
N GLU A 369 5.67 -6.59 1.38
CA GLU A 369 5.95 -6.97 -0.01
C GLU A 369 5.23 -8.27 -0.40
N VAL A 370 5.22 -9.27 0.49
CA VAL A 370 4.51 -10.54 0.27
C VAL A 370 3.02 -10.30 -0.02
N LYS A 371 2.36 -9.41 0.73
CA LYS A 371 0.95 -9.04 0.51
C LYS A 371 0.66 -8.47 -0.87
N ILE A 372 1.63 -7.79 -1.49
CA ILE A 372 1.47 -7.26 -2.85
C ILE A 372 1.28 -8.41 -3.85
N TYR A 373 2.05 -9.48 -3.69
CA TYR A 373 2.02 -10.64 -4.57
C TYR A 373 0.85 -11.56 -4.26
N GLU A 374 0.55 -11.80 -2.98
CA GLU A 374 -0.59 -12.64 -2.54
C GLU A 374 -1.94 -12.12 -3.05
N LYS A 375 -2.05 -10.82 -3.38
CA LYS A 375 -3.26 -10.27 -4.01
C LYS A 375 -3.60 -10.97 -5.33
N ASP A 376 -2.60 -11.34 -6.12
CA ASP A 376 -2.76 -11.93 -7.45
C ASP A 376 -2.42 -13.43 -7.46
N PHE A 377 -1.51 -13.86 -6.59
CA PHE A 377 -1.03 -15.23 -6.46
C PHE A 377 -1.56 -15.88 -5.19
N ASN A 378 -2.83 -16.28 -5.21
CA ASN A 378 -3.51 -17.00 -4.13
C ASN A 378 -4.42 -18.09 -4.68
N ASP A 379 -4.90 -18.98 -3.81
CA ASP A 379 -5.74 -20.13 -4.15
C ASP A 379 -7.09 -19.74 -4.80
N ALA A 380 -7.58 -18.51 -4.60
CA ALA A 380 -8.83 -18.06 -5.20
C ALA A 380 -8.66 -17.66 -6.67
N LYS A 381 -7.51 -17.06 -7.03
CA LYS A 381 -7.20 -16.62 -8.40
C LYS A 381 -6.48 -17.69 -9.22
N ILE A 382 -5.56 -18.42 -8.60
CA ILE A 382 -4.76 -19.45 -9.27
C ILE A 382 -5.50 -20.78 -9.16
N LYS A 383 -6.08 -21.23 -10.28
CA LYS A 383 -6.83 -22.48 -10.35
C LYS A 383 -5.98 -23.61 -10.91
N GLY A 384 -6.08 -24.79 -10.31
CA GLY A 384 -5.46 -26.02 -10.82
C GLY A 384 -3.96 -26.16 -10.54
N LYS A 385 -3.33 -25.18 -9.87
CA LYS A 385 -1.93 -25.26 -9.42
C LYS A 385 -1.83 -24.75 -7.99
N HIS A 386 -1.11 -25.50 -7.16
CA HIS A 386 -0.80 -25.09 -5.80
C HIS A 386 0.48 -24.24 -5.77
N ILE A 387 0.49 -23.13 -5.04
CA ILE A 387 1.72 -22.36 -4.78
C ILE A 387 2.33 -22.88 -3.50
N ALA A 388 3.51 -23.51 -3.58
CA ALA A 388 4.14 -24.08 -2.40
C ALA A 388 4.51 -22.98 -1.39
N PRO A 389 4.48 -23.29 -0.08
CA PRO A 389 4.93 -22.38 0.98
C PRO A 389 6.29 -21.72 0.67
N HIS A 390 6.46 -20.49 1.14
CA HIS A 390 7.64 -19.65 0.93
C HIS A 390 7.95 -19.24 -0.53
N THR A 391 7.21 -19.70 -1.54
CA THR A 391 7.48 -19.35 -2.96
C THR A 391 7.40 -17.85 -3.21
N ILE A 392 6.35 -17.21 -2.68
CA ILE A 392 6.19 -15.75 -2.75
C ILE A 392 7.20 -15.05 -1.83
N GLU A 393 7.45 -15.62 -0.65
CA GLU A 393 8.36 -15.05 0.35
C GLU A 393 9.79 -14.94 -0.18
N VAL A 394 10.34 -15.99 -0.82
CA VAL A 394 11.71 -15.93 -1.37
C VAL A 394 11.82 -14.91 -2.50
N ALA A 395 10.79 -14.77 -3.33
CA ALA A 395 10.76 -13.81 -4.42
C ALA A 395 10.71 -12.37 -3.88
N ALA A 396 9.87 -12.14 -2.86
CA ALA A 396 9.79 -10.86 -2.14
C ALA A 396 11.10 -10.53 -1.42
N MET A 397 11.72 -11.52 -0.78
CA MET A 397 12.99 -11.35 -0.08
C MET A 397 14.09 -10.92 -1.05
N TRP A 398 14.24 -11.62 -2.18
CA TRP A 398 15.20 -11.24 -3.21
C TRP A 398 14.94 -9.82 -3.73
N ALA A 399 13.68 -9.49 -4.04
CA ALA A 399 13.31 -8.16 -4.50
C ALA A 399 13.73 -7.06 -3.50
N ILE A 400 13.49 -7.27 -2.20
CA ILE A 400 13.88 -6.30 -1.16
C ILE A 400 15.40 -6.18 -1.06
N LEU A 401 16.15 -7.28 -1.12
CA LEU A 401 17.62 -7.19 -1.08
C LEU A 401 18.16 -6.28 -2.19
N THR A 402 17.57 -6.31 -3.40
CA THR A 402 17.97 -5.41 -4.50
C THR A 402 17.61 -3.93 -4.27
N ARG A 403 16.77 -3.62 -3.28
CA ARG A 403 16.25 -2.28 -2.98
C ARG A 403 16.89 -1.65 -1.74
N LEU A 404 17.56 -2.45 -0.93
CA LEU A 404 18.24 -2.01 0.29
C LEU A 404 19.61 -1.45 -0.05
N GLU A 405 19.99 -0.36 0.61
CA GLU A 405 21.36 0.14 0.53
C GLU A 405 22.28 -0.74 1.38
N GLN A 406 23.52 -0.91 0.92
CA GLN A 406 24.55 -1.64 1.67
C GLN A 406 24.74 -0.99 3.06
N PRO A 407 24.68 -1.76 4.16
CA PRO A 407 24.89 -1.21 5.48
C PRO A 407 26.32 -0.70 5.66
N LYS A 408 26.47 0.51 6.21
CA LYS A 408 27.79 1.09 6.49
C LYS A 408 28.55 0.36 7.61
N LYS A 409 27.82 -0.34 8.48
CA LYS A 409 28.37 -1.13 9.59
C LYS A 409 28.82 -2.49 9.04
N ALA A 410 30.13 -2.76 9.07
CA ALA A 410 30.75 -3.97 8.48
C ALA A 410 30.20 -5.30 9.02
N ASN A 411 29.63 -5.33 10.23
CA ASN A 411 29.14 -6.56 10.88
C ASN A 411 27.66 -6.87 10.58
N LEU A 412 26.99 -6.10 9.72
CA LEU A 412 25.58 -6.29 9.39
C LEU A 412 25.44 -6.75 7.93
N SER A 413 24.84 -7.91 7.68
CA SER A 413 24.51 -8.33 6.32
C SER A 413 23.21 -7.68 5.82
N LEU A 414 23.01 -7.62 4.49
CA LEU A 414 21.75 -7.12 3.91
C LEU A 414 20.54 -7.93 4.39
N LEU A 415 20.69 -9.25 4.54
CA LEU A 415 19.62 -10.12 5.02
C LEU A 415 19.27 -9.83 6.49
N GLN A 416 20.27 -9.59 7.34
CA GLN A 416 20.03 -9.17 8.73
C GLN A 416 19.35 -7.79 8.78
N LYS A 417 19.76 -6.84 7.93
CA LYS A 417 19.11 -5.54 7.78
C LYS A 417 17.64 -5.69 7.37
N LEU A 418 17.33 -6.54 6.39
CA LEU A 418 15.96 -6.88 6.00
C LEU A 418 15.14 -7.42 7.17
N LYS A 419 15.70 -8.38 7.93
CA LYS A 419 15.05 -8.97 9.11
C LYS A 419 14.74 -7.92 10.18
N LEU A 420 15.70 -7.03 10.48
CA LEU A 420 15.51 -5.92 11.42
C LEU A 420 14.39 -4.98 10.97
N TYR A 421 14.33 -4.67 9.67
CA TYR A 421 13.31 -3.80 9.07
C TYR A 421 11.91 -4.39 9.07
N ASP A 422 11.81 -5.72 9.02
CA ASP A 422 10.57 -6.48 9.15
C ASP A 422 10.15 -6.72 10.62
N GLY A 423 10.92 -6.17 11.57
CA GLY A 423 10.64 -6.20 13.01
C GLY A 423 11.18 -7.42 13.74
N LYS A 424 12.05 -8.23 13.12
CA LYS A 424 12.74 -9.32 13.85
C LYS A 424 13.83 -8.73 14.76
N THR A 425 13.90 -9.21 15.99
CA THR A 425 14.97 -8.86 16.93
C THR A 425 16.22 -9.68 16.63
N LEU A 426 17.39 -9.03 16.55
CA LEU A 426 18.68 -9.68 16.42
C LEU A 426 19.57 -9.32 17.61
N THR A 427 20.37 -10.27 18.07
CA THR A 427 21.33 -10.06 19.17
C THR A 427 22.28 -8.92 18.85
N GLY A 428 22.45 -7.98 19.79
CA GLY A 428 23.31 -6.80 19.61
C GLY A 428 22.66 -5.62 18.88
N TYR A 429 21.38 -5.72 18.50
CA TYR A 429 20.64 -4.62 17.85
C TYR A 429 19.40 -4.23 18.66
N THR A 430 19.26 -2.93 18.89
CA THR A 430 18.09 -2.33 19.54
C THR A 430 17.22 -1.60 18.51
N GLU A 431 15.99 -1.23 18.89
CA GLU A 431 15.13 -0.39 18.05
C GLU A 431 15.77 0.95 17.66
N ASP A 432 16.60 1.53 18.54
CA ASP A 432 17.31 2.77 18.24
C ASP A 432 18.33 2.56 17.12
N ASN A 433 19.01 1.41 17.09
CA ASN A 433 19.93 1.09 16.00
C ASN A 433 19.19 0.93 14.66
N VAL A 434 17.98 0.36 14.66
CA VAL A 434 17.17 0.25 13.43
C VAL A 434 16.71 1.63 12.95
N LYS A 435 16.35 2.51 13.88
CA LYS A 435 15.99 3.92 13.58
C LYS A 435 17.17 4.69 12.99
N GLU A 436 18.40 4.46 13.46
CA GLU A 436 19.63 5.01 12.89
C GLU A 436 19.87 4.48 11.47
N LEU A 437 19.81 3.16 11.27
CA LEU A 437 19.99 2.54 9.95
C LEU A 437 19.04 3.14 8.90
N ARG A 438 17.76 3.33 9.27
CA ARG A 438 16.77 3.97 8.38
C ARG A 438 17.02 5.45 8.11
N LYS A 439 17.74 6.16 9.00
CA LYS A 439 18.12 7.57 8.79
C LYS A 439 19.38 7.71 7.94
N GLU A 440 20.29 6.75 8.03
CA GLU A 440 21.53 6.74 7.25
C GLU A 440 21.30 6.44 5.77
N ALA A 441 20.25 5.69 5.45
CA ALA A 441 19.87 5.35 4.08
C ALA A 441 19.11 6.51 3.42
N VAL A 442 19.56 6.94 2.24
CA VAL A 442 19.07 8.18 1.61
C VAL A 442 18.09 7.90 0.48
N ARG A 443 18.38 6.89 -0.32
CA ARG A 443 17.68 6.52 -1.56
C ARG A 443 17.16 5.08 -1.52
N GLU A 444 16.99 4.54 -0.32
CA GLU A 444 16.54 3.17 -0.11
C GLU A 444 15.12 2.96 -0.66
N GLY A 445 14.96 1.91 -1.48
CA GLY A 445 13.73 1.63 -2.21
C GLY A 445 13.46 2.56 -3.41
N LEU A 446 14.31 3.53 -3.73
CA LEU A 446 14.20 4.32 -4.97
C LEU A 446 14.91 3.67 -6.18
N ASP A 447 15.71 2.63 -5.94
CA ASP A 447 16.33 1.77 -6.95
C ASP A 447 16.04 0.30 -6.59
N GLY A 448 16.33 -0.60 -7.54
CA GLY A 448 16.15 -2.04 -7.38
C GLY A 448 15.11 -2.63 -8.32
N ILE A 449 14.81 -3.91 -8.11
CA ILE A 449 13.86 -4.65 -8.93
C ILE A 449 12.42 -4.25 -8.59
N SER A 450 11.65 -3.91 -9.64
CA SER A 450 10.24 -3.54 -9.50
C SER A 450 9.36 -4.73 -9.11
N PRO A 451 8.26 -4.51 -8.36
CA PRO A 451 7.28 -5.57 -8.11
C PRO A 451 6.70 -6.19 -9.39
N ARG A 452 6.57 -5.42 -10.48
CA ARG A 452 6.09 -5.92 -11.77
C ARG A 452 6.98 -7.01 -12.35
N TYR A 453 8.30 -6.86 -12.22
CA TYR A 453 9.24 -7.89 -12.67
C TYR A 453 9.04 -9.19 -11.89
N ILE A 454 8.84 -9.11 -10.57
CA ILE A 454 8.59 -10.30 -9.75
C ILE A 454 7.28 -10.97 -10.13
N GLN A 455 6.21 -10.21 -10.31
CA GLN A 455 4.91 -10.73 -10.77
C GLN A 455 5.02 -11.44 -12.13
N ASP A 456 5.77 -10.85 -13.08
CA ASP A 456 6.06 -11.47 -14.37
C ASP A 456 6.78 -12.81 -14.20
N LYS A 457 7.81 -12.89 -13.34
CA LYS A 457 8.55 -14.15 -13.13
C LYS A 457 7.77 -15.23 -12.39
N ILE A 458 6.93 -14.85 -11.43
CA ILE A 458 6.01 -15.81 -10.81
C ILE A 458 4.99 -16.33 -11.86
N SER A 459 4.46 -15.45 -12.71
CA SER A 459 3.53 -15.83 -13.77
C SER A 459 4.18 -16.77 -14.79
N ASN A 460 5.42 -16.49 -15.20
CA ASN A 460 6.17 -17.36 -16.10
C ASN A 460 6.42 -18.73 -15.46
N ALA A 461 6.79 -18.79 -14.18
CA ALA A 461 6.96 -20.05 -13.45
C ALA A 461 5.65 -20.87 -13.38
N LEU A 462 4.50 -20.19 -13.26
CA LEU A 462 3.16 -20.80 -13.26
C LEU A 462 2.74 -21.33 -14.63
N VAL A 463 3.15 -20.69 -15.73
CA VAL A 463 2.72 -21.09 -17.09
C VAL A 463 3.68 -22.09 -17.74
N ASN A 464 4.95 -22.10 -17.38
CA ASN A 464 5.98 -22.93 -18.03
C ASN A 464 5.56 -24.42 -18.11
N ASP A 465 5.42 -24.94 -19.34
CA ASP A 465 4.91 -26.28 -19.65
C ASP A 465 5.74 -27.41 -19.04
N LYS A 466 7.04 -27.19 -18.80
CA LYS A 466 7.91 -28.15 -18.06
C LYS A 466 7.49 -28.31 -16.59
N ASN A 467 6.84 -27.28 -16.03
CA ASN A 467 6.19 -27.30 -14.72
C ASN A 467 4.67 -27.55 -14.86
N GLY A 468 4.16 -27.77 -16.08
CA GLY A 468 2.74 -27.95 -16.39
C GLY A 468 2.18 -29.29 -15.92
N GLU A 469 3.00 -30.34 -15.97
CA GLU A 469 2.69 -31.66 -15.42
C GLU A 469 2.78 -31.68 -13.88
N ILE A 470 3.51 -30.73 -13.30
CA ILE A 470 3.73 -30.60 -11.87
C ILE A 470 2.59 -29.73 -11.31
N GLY A 471 1.65 -30.33 -10.59
CA GLY A 471 0.49 -29.64 -10.00
C GLY A 471 0.81 -28.55 -8.96
N CYS A 472 2.08 -28.18 -8.80
CA CYS A 472 2.53 -27.12 -7.90
C CYS A 472 3.72 -26.31 -8.45
N VAL A 473 3.79 -25.04 -8.06
CA VAL A 473 4.98 -24.18 -8.26
C VAL A 473 5.75 -24.05 -6.96
N ASN A 474 7.06 -24.31 -6.99
CA ASN A 474 7.93 -24.28 -5.83
C ASN A 474 8.91 -23.09 -5.85
N PRO A 475 9.58 -22.78 -4.71
CA PRO A 475 10.51 -21.66 -4.61
C PRO A 475 11.67 -21.69 -5.62
N PHE A 476 12.17 -22.88 -5.97
CA PHE A 476 13.29 -23.02 -6.92
C PHE A 476 12.88 -22.67 -8.36
N MET A 477 11.68 -23.05 -8.77
CA MET A 477 11.14 -22.68 -10.08
C MET A 477 11.12 -21.16 -10.24
N VAL A 478 10.62 -20.44 -9.23
CA VAL A 478 10.58 -18.97 -9.26
C VAL A 478 11.98 -18.37 -9.20
N MET A 479 12.88 -18.86 -8.34
CA MET A 479 14.27 -18.38 -8.28
C MET A 479 15.01 -18.55 -9.61
N ASN A 480 14.80 -19.69 -10.30
CA ASN A 480 15.40 -19.94 -11.61
C ASN A 480 14.87 -18.96 -12.68
N GLU A 481 13.58 -18.66 -12.68
CA GLU A 481 12.97 -17.65 -13.57
C GLU A 481 13.48 -16.24 -13.25
N LEU A 482 13.66 -15.91 -11.97
CA LEU A 482 14.24 -14.63 -11.53
C LEU A 482 15.67 -14.48 -12.03
N GLU A 483 16.52 -15.51 -11.87
CA GLU A 483 17.90 -15.51 -12.33
C GLU A 483 18.02 -15.48 -13.85
N GLY A 484 17.26 -16.33 -14.54
CA GLY A 484 17.24 -16.41 -16.00
C GLY A 484 16.81 -15.09 -16.65
N GLY A 485 15.83 -14.41 -16.05
CA GLY A 485 15.33 -13.13 -16.52
C GLY A 485 16.32 -11.97 -16.42
N LEU A 486 17.34 -12.04 -15.54
CA LEU A 486 18.32 -10.96 -15.37
C LEU A 486 19.14 -10.69 -16.65
N LYS A 487 19.34 -11.69 -17.49
CA LYS A 487 20.10 -11.55 -18.76
C LYS A 487 19.43 -10.58 -19.73
N HIS A 488 18.11 -10.54 -19.73
CA HIS A 488 17.30 -9.74 -20.66
C HIS A 488 16.64 -8.52 -19.99
N HIS A 489 16.97 -8.23 -18.72
CA HIS A 489 16.36 -7.14 -17.98
C HIS A 489 16.86 -5.78 -18.48
N ALA A 490 15.99 -5.01 -19.15
CA ALA A 490 16.35 -3.73 -19.78
C ALA A 490 16.99 -2.70 -18.82
N LEU A 491 16.51 -2.64 -17.56
CA LEU A 491 17.03 -1.69 -16.56
C LEU A 491 18.27 -2.17 -15.79
N VAL A 492 18.73 -3.42 -16.01
CA VAL A 492 19.94 -3.97 -15.36
C VAL A 492 20.97 -4.24 -16.45
N ALA A 493 21.57 -3.16 -16.93
CA ALA A 493 22.52 -3.20 -18.04
C ALA A 493 23.96 -3.57 -17.61
N SER A 494 24.34 -3.27 -16.37
CA SER A 494 25.70 -3.55 -15.87
C SER A 494 25.86 -5.01 -15.45
N ASP A 495 26.89 -5.67 -15.97
CA ASP A 495 27.25 -7.04 -15.58
C ASP A 495 27.66 -7.15 -14.10
N GLU A 496 28.20 -6.07 -13.52
CA GLU A 496 28.50 -6.00 -12.09
C GLU A 496 27.21 -6.07 -11.25
N LYS A 497 26.19 -5.28 -11.64
CA LYS A 497 24.89 -5.29 -10.95
C LYS A 497 24.16 -6.62 -11.11
N ARG A 498 24.32 -7.28 -12.27
CA ARG A 498 23.81 -8.65 -12.47
C ARG A 498 24.51 -9.65 -11.56
N ARG A 499 25.83 -9.54 -11.38
CA ARG A 499 26.59 -10.40 -10.46
C ARG A 499 26.12 -10.20 -9.02
N GLU A 500 25.99 -8.95 -8.58
CA GLU A 500 25.49 -8.62 -7.24
C GLU A 500 24.09 -9.21 -6.99
N TYR A 501 23.17 -9.09 -7.96
CA TYR A 501 21.83 -9.65 -7.83
C TYR A 501 21.80 -11.18 -7.78
N ARG A 502 22.74 -11.87 -8.46
CA ARG A 502 22.90 -13.32 -8.34
C ARG A 502 23.45 -13.72 -6.97
N GLU A 503 24.38 -12.95 -6.41
CA GLU A 503 24.89 -13.16 -5.05
C GLU A 503 23.75 -12.97 -4.02
N MET A 504 22.88 -11.98 -4.22
CA MET A 504 21.68 -11.81 -3.40
C MET A 504 20.71 -12.99 -3.51
N LEU A 505 20.56 -13.58 -4.71
CA LEU A 505 19.74 -14.77 -4.89
C LEU A 505 20.34 -16.00 -4.19
N ALA A 506 21.67 -16.13 -4.18
CA ALA A 506 22.35 -17.18 -3.42
C ALA A 506 22.13 -17.03 -1.91
N MET A 507 22.15 -15.80 -1.39
CA MET A 507 21.80 -15.52 0.02
C MET A 507 20.36 -15.93 0.34
N VAL A 508 19.41 -15.64 -0.57
CA VAL A 508 18.01 -16.03 -0.41
C VAL A 508 17.83 -17.54 -0.42
N LYS A 509 18.55 -18.23 -1.31
CA LYS A 509 18.55 -19.69 -1.38
C LYS A 509 19.06 -20.31 -0.07
N GLN A 510 20.11 -19.76 0.51
CA GLN A 510 20.64 -20.22 1.80
C GLN A 510 19.64 -19.99 2.94
N GLU A 511 18.99 -18.82 2.98
CA GLU A 511 17.93 -18.56 3.98
C GLU A 511 16.76 -19.53 3.82
N TYR A 512 16.33 -19.81 2.58
CA TYR A 512 15.29 -20.81 2.31
C TYR A 512 15.70 -22.21 2.78
N GLU A 513 16.95 -22.62 2.53
CA GLU A 513 17.49 -23.89 3.03
C GLU A 513 17.37 -24.00 4.56
N ASP A 514 17.67 -22.93 5.28
CA ASP A 514 17.59 -22.93 6.74
C ASP A 514 16.14 -22.91 7.23
N ILE A 515 15.22 -22.24 6.53
CA ILE A 515 13.77 -22.29 6.80
C ILE A 515 13.27 -23.74 6.70
N VAL A 516 13.46 -24.39 5.55
CA VAL A 516 12.91 -25.75 5.34
C VAL A 516 13.58 -26.82 6.21
N LYS A 517 14.87 -26.67 6.54
CA LYS A 517 15.52 -27.55 7.52
C LYS A 517 14.82 -27.48 8.87
N ASN A 518 14.57 -26.27 9.37
CA ASN A 518 13.90 -26.07 10.65
C ASN A 518 12.47 -26.62 10.63
N GLU A 519 11.73 -26.43 9.55
CA GLU A 519 10.36 -26.96 9.41
C GLU A 519 10.33 -28.49 9.38
N VAL A 520 11.20 -29.13 8.61
CA VAL A 520 11.30 -30.60 8.56
C VAL A 520 11.77 -31.16 9.90
N GLN A 521 12.75 -30.52 10.55
CA GLN A 521 13.20 -30.89 11.90
C GLN A 521 12.05 -30.86 12.92
N ARG A 522 11.23 -29.81 12.89
CA ARG A 522 10.04 -29.70 13.73
C ARG A 522 8.99 -30.74 13.38
N ALA A 523 8.74 -30.98 12.09
CA ALA A 523 7.76 -31.98 11.66
C ALA A 523 8.14 -33.40 12.09
N ILE A 524 9.44 -33.71 12.14
CA ILE A 524 9.97 -34.97 12.68
C ILE A 524 9.84 -35.00 14.22
N SER A 525 10.30 -33.94 14.88
CA SER A 525 10.38 -33.87 16.35
C SER A 525 9.03 -33.65 17.04
N ALA A 526 7.96 -33.35 16.31
CA ALA A 526 6.60 -33.15 16.84
C ALA A 526 5.94 -34.43 17.41
N ASP A 527 6.70 -35.48 17.69
CA ASP A 527 6.27 -36.58 18.56
C ASP A 527 6.34 -36.12 20.03
N GLU A 528 5.25 -35.55 20.52
CA GLU A 528 5.15 -35.02 21.88
C GLU A 528 5.43 -36.09 22.94
N ASP A 529 5.05 -37.35 22.69
CA ASP A 529 5.31 -38.46 23.60
C ASP A 529 6.82 -38.77 23.69
N ALA A 530 7.53 -38.67 22.57
CA ALA A 530 8.97 -38.87 22.54
C ALA A 530 9.72 -37.70 23.22
N ILE A 531 9.31 -36.45 22.99
CA ILE A 531 9.88 -35.28 23.68
C ILE A 531 9.63 -35.37 25.19
N ALA A 532 8.41 -35.72 25.61
CA ALA A 532 8.06 -35.86 27.02
C ALA A 532 8.91 -36.94 27.72
N LYS A 533 9.14 -38.09 27.05
CA LYS A 533 10.03 -39.15 27.57
C LYS A 533 11.48 -38.69 27.66
N LEU A 534 11.99 -38.00 26.65
CA LEU A 534 13.36 -37.46 26.64
C LEU A 534 13.53 -36.40 27.74
N CYS A 535 12.54 -35.53 27.91
CA CYS A 535 12.52 -34.51 28.95
C CYS A 535 12.49 -35.12 30.35
N ALA A 536 11.62 -36.11 30.59
CA ALA A 536 11.56 -36.81 31.87
C ALA A 536 12.92 -37.44 32.21
N ASN A 537 13.54 -38.12 31.24
CA ASN A 537 14.86 -38.71 31.44
C ASN A 537 15.94 -37.64 31.72
N TYR A 538 15.91 -36.51 31.00
CA TYR A 538 16.84 -35.40 31.26
C TYR A 538 16.65 -34.84 32.67
N ILE A 539 15.42 -34.59 33.10
CA ILE A 539 15.12 -34.03 34.43
C ILE A 539 15.50 -34.99 35.55
N ASP A 540 15.24 -36.28 35.39
CA ASP A 540 15.64 -37.30 36.38
C ASP A 540 17.16 -37.27 36.58
N ASN A 541 17.95 -37.17 35.49
CA ASN A 541 19.40 -37.07 35.56
C ASN A 541 19.89 -35.72 36.12
N VAL A 542 19.24 -34.61 35.76
CA VAL A 542 19.59 -33.27 36.28
C VAL A 542 19.28 -33.16 37.78
N LYS A 543 18.16 -33.72 38.24
CA LYS A 543 17.80 -33.79 39.65
C LYS A 543 18.83 -34.61 40.43
N ALA A 544 19.14 -35.81 39.96
CA ALA A 544 20.15 -36.66 40.58
C ALA A 544 21.53 -35.99 40.64
N TYR A 545 21.95 -35.33 39.55
CA TYR A 545 23.22 -34.61 39.49
C TYR A 545 23.29 -33.43 40.48
N THR A 546 22.23 -32.63 40.55
CA THR A 546 22.18 -31.45 41.43
C THR A 546 22.03 -31.81 42.90
N GLN A 547 21.34 -32.91 43.22
CA GLN A 547 21.12 -33.38 44.60
C GLN A 547 22.18 -34.38 45.08
N ARG A 548 23.13 -34.77 44.21
CA ARG A 548 24.11 -35.87 44.45
C ARG A 548 23.42 -37.18 44.82
N GLU A 549 22.29 -37.44 44.17
CA GLU A 549 21.52 -38.68 44.28
C GLU A 549 21.82 -39.59 43.07
N ARG A 550 21.37 -40.85 43.16
CA ARG A 550 21.47 -41.81 42.07
C ARG A 550 20.15 -41.92 41.30
N VAL A 551 20.25 -42.19 40.00
CA VAL A 551 19.08 -42.42 39.13
C VAL A 551 18.78 -43.91 39.10
N LYS A 552 17.52 -44.27 39.34
CA LYS A 552 17.09 -45.68 39.28
C LYS A 552 16.94 -46.13 37.83
N ASN A 553 17.75 -47.08 37.40
CA ASN A 553 17.67 -47.63 36.06
C ASN A 553 16.37 -48.45 35.90
N LYS A 554 15.54 -48.09 34.92
CA LYS A 554 14.22 -48.70 34.69
C LYS A 554 14.27 -50.17 34.25
N TYR A 555 15.40 -50.64 33.74
CA TYR A 555 15.57 -52.00 33.22
C TYR A 555 16.25 -52.94 34.22
N THR A 556 17.24 -52.45 34.96
CA THR A 556 17.99 -53.26 35.95
C THR A 556 17.46 -53.08 37.37
N GLY A 557 16.70 -52.01 37.63
CA GLY A 557 16.21 -51.64 38.96
C GLY A 557 17.30 -51.13 39.92
N MET A 558 18.55 -51.07 39.46
CA MET A 558 19.72 -50.64 40.24
C MET A 558 19.90 -49.13 40.19
N ASP A 559 20.49 -48.58 41.25
CA ASP A 559 20.82 -47.17 41.37
C ASP A 559 22.15 -46.89 40.64
N GLU A 560 22.09 -46.06 39.59
CA GLU A 560 23.22 -45.67 38.75
C GLU A 560 23.56 -44.18 38.97
N GLU A 561 24.81 -43.82 38.67
CA GLU A 561 25.21 -42.40 38.65
C GLU A 561 24.51 -41.67 37.49
N PRO A 562 24.17 -40.38 37.64
CA PRO A 562 23.50 -39.60 36.60
C PRO A 562 24.32 -39.57 35.30
N ASP A 563 23.64 -39.80 34.17
CA ASP A 563 24.25 -39.84 32.84
C ASP A 563 24.57 -38.42 32.36
N GLU A 564 25.79 -37.98 32.68
CA GLU A 564 26.28 -36.69 32.23
C GLU A 564 26.45 -36.61 30.71
N ARG A 565 26.67 -37.74 30.01
CA ARG A 565 26.76 -37.74 28.54
C ARG A 565 25.42 -37.41 27.92
N LEU A 566 24.34 -38.02 28.43
CA LEU A 566 22.98 -37.69 28.00
C LEU A 566 22.67 -36.21 28.22
N MET A 567 22.92 -35.70 29.43
CA MET A 567 22.65 -34.29 29.75
C MET A 567 23.43 -33.33 28.85
N ARG A 568 24.74 -33.59 28.65
CA ARG A 568 25.58 -32.79 27.74
C ARG A 568 25.08 -32.84 26.30
N SER A 569 24.65 -34.00 25.82
CA SER A 569 24.15 -34.16 24.45
C SER A 569 22.91 -33.32 24.14
N ILE A 570 22.14 -32.93 25.16
CA ILE A 570 20.99 -32.01 25.07
C ILE A 570 21.46 -30.56 25.23
N GLU A 571 22.24 -30.27 26.27
CA GLU A 571 22.74 -28.93 26.61
C GLU A 571 23.57 -28.29 25.47
N GLU A 572 24.36 -29.10 24.76
CA GLU A 572 25.18 -28.63 23.64
C GLU A 572 24.36 -28.21 22.42
N LYS A 573 23.10 -28.67 22.29
CA LYS A 573 22.23 -28.27 21.15
C LYS A 573 21.82 -26.82 21.18
N ILE A 574 21.92 -26.18 22.34
CA ILE A 574 21.63 -24.76 22.54
C ILE A 574 22.90 -24.00 22.95
N ASP A 575 24.07 -24.50 22.52
CA ASP A 575 25.38 -23.87 22.68
C ASP A 575 25.77 -23.59 24.15
N ILE A 576 25.36 -24.44 25.10
CA ILE A 576 25.81 -24.31 26.50
C ILE A 576 27.24 -24.86 26.62
N PRO A 577 28.24 -23.99 26.88
CA PRO A 577 29.62 -24.45 27.06
C PRO A 577 29.75 -25.27 28.34
N ASP A 578 30.74 -26.16 28.40
CA ASP A 578 30.98 -27.04 29.56
C ASP A 578 31.18 -26.24 30.87
N SER A 579 31.78 -25.05 30.78
CA SER A 579 31.96 -24.14 31.92
C SER A 579 30.66 -23.60 32.53
N ARG A 580 29.52 -23.66 31.80
CA ARG A 580 28.21 -23.17 32.26
C ARG A 580 27.18 -24.28 32.47
N LYS A 581 27.58 -25.55 32.40
CA LYS A 581 26.65 -26.68 32.56
C LYS A 581 25.99 -26.71 33.93
N GLU A 582 26.75 -26.42 34.99
CA GLU A 582 26.23 -26.41 36.35
C GLU A 582 25.20 -25.30 36.56
N ASP A 583 25.48 -24.10 36.06
CA ASP A 583 24.57 -22.96 36.15
C ASP A 583 23.24 -23.25 35.46
N PHE A 584 23.30 -23.81 34.24
CA PHE A 584 22.11 -24.17 33.48
C PHE A 584 21.27 -25.25 34.18
N ARG A 585 21.92 -26.30 34.69
CA ARG A 585 21.24 -27.38 35.44
C ARG A 585 20.54 -26.85 36.70
N ARG A 586 21.22 -25.96 37.45
CA ARG A 586 20.64 -25.30 38.63
C ARG A 586 19.49 -24.37 38.25
N GLU A 587 19.59 -23.63 37.15
CA GLU A 587 18.54 -22.76 36.63
C GLU A 587 17.26 -23.57 36.34
N ILE A 588 17.37 -24.71 35.67
CA ILE A 588 16.25 -25.61 35.39
C ILE A 588 15.62 -26.16 36.70
N MET A 589 16.44 -26.60 37.66
CA MET A 589 15.92 -27.11 38.95
C MET A 589 15.23 -26.02 39.77
N ASN A 590 15.78 -24.81 39.79
CA ASN A 590 15.17 -23.67 40.47
C ASN A 590 13.84 -23.29 39.81
N TYR A 591 13.77 -23.35 38.48
CA TYR A 591 12.54 -23.11 37.73
C TYR A 591 11.45 -24.15 38.07
N ILE A 592 11.81 -25.43 38.09
CA ILE A 592 10.91 -26.52 38.51
C ILE A 592 10.45 -26.32 39.96
N GLY A 593 11.38 -25.97 40.86
CA GLY A 593 11.08 -25.71 42.27
C GLY A 593 10.13 -24.54 42.49
N ALA A 594 10.32 -23.43 41.76
CA ALA A 594 9.43 -22.28 41.80
C ALA A 594 8.00 -22.62 41.37
N LEU A 595 7.85 -23.38 40.27
CA LEU A 595 6.54 -23.86 39.80
C LEU A 595 5.85 -24.77 40.84
N ALA A 596 6.60 -25.65 41.50
CA ALA A 596 6.06 -26.53 42.52
C ALA A 596 5.56 -25.76 43.76
N ILE A 597 6.25 -24.68 44.17
CA ILE A 597 5.80 -23.78 45.26
C ILE A 597 4.49 -23.08 44.91
N GLU A 598 4.29 -22.73 43.63
CA GLU A 598 3.05 -22.14 43.10
C GLU A 598 1.93 -23.16 42.86
N GLY A 599 2.14 -24.44 43.19
CA GLY A 599 1.17 -25.53 42.96
C GLY A 599 0.99 -25.91 41.49
N ARG A 600 1.93 -25.54 40.62
CA ARG A 600 1.90 -25.83 39.18
C ARG A 600 2.83 -27.00 38.84
N THR A 601 2.42 -27.81 37.88
CA THR A 601 3.25 -28.89 37.34
C THR A 601 4.22 -28.34 36.29
N PHE A 602 5.45 -28.85 36.30
CA PHE A 602 6.43 -28.52 35.27
C PHE A 602 6.01 -29.07 33.91
N ASP A 603 6.04 -28.23 32.88
CA ASP A 603 5.87 -28.60 31.49
C ASP A 603 7.07 -28.04 30.69
N TYR A 604 7.74 -28.88 29.92
CA TYR A 604 8.90 -28.48 29.12
C TYR A 604 8.56 -27.36 28.13
N LYS A 605 7.29 -27.25 27.70
CA LYS A 605 6.81 -26.18 26.81
C LYS A 605 6.89 -24.78 27.44
N THR A 606 6.95 -24.69 28.77
CA THR A 606 7.05 -23.41 29.50
C THR A 606 8.45 -22.80 29.49
N ASN A 607 9.48 -23.58 29.10
CA ASN A 607 10.86 -23.12 28.96
C ASN A 607 11.32 -23.26 27.50
N GLU A 608 11.34 -22.16 26.75
CA GLU A 608 11.72 -22.18 25.32
C GLU A 608 13.13 -22.73 25.06
N ARG A 609 14.09 -22.47 25.95
CA ARG A 609 15.48 -22.94 25.76
C ARG A 609 15.56 -24.45 25.87
N LEU A 610 14.96 -25.01 26.92
CA LEU A 610 14.92 -26.46 27.14
C LEU A 610 14.09 -27.16 26.06
N HIS A 611 12.93 -26.60 25.70
CA HIS A 611 12.10 -27.15 24.64
C HIS A 611 12.87 -27.27 23.31
N LYS A 612 13.57 -26.20 22.91
CA LYS A 612 14.40 -26.20 21.69
C LYS A 612 15.57 -27.20 21.76
N ALA A 613 16.21 -27.34 22.91
CA ALA A 613 17.28 -28.31 23.11
C ALA A 613 16.78 -29.76 22.92
N LEU A 614 15.61 -30.07 23.48
CA LEU A 614 14.98 -31.38 23.37
C LEU A 614 14.53 -31.68 21.94
N GLU A 615 13.95 -30.71 21.22
CA GLU A 615 13.61 -30.87 19.79
C GLU A 615 14.85 -31.23 18.96
N LEU A 616 15.93 -30.46 19.13
CA LEU A 616 17.18 -30.68 18.39
C LEU A 616 17.84 -32.03 18.72
N LYS A 617 17.75 -32.47 19.98
CA LYS A 617 18.29 -33.77 20.38
C LYS A 617 17.43 -34.92 19.83
N LEU A 618 16.11 -34.84 19.96
CA LEU A 618 15.21 -35.86 19.44
C LEU A 618 15.38 -36.01 17.91
N PHE A 619 15.53 -34.89 17.20
CA PHE A 619 15.83 -34.91 15.78
C PHE A 619 17.13 -35.65 15.48
N GLU A 620 18.22 -35.38 16.22
CA GLU A 620 19.49 -36.06 16.02
C GLU A 620 19.37 -37.58 16.21
N ASP A 621 18.67 -38.01 17.25
CA ASP A 621 18.46 -39.44 17.56
C ASP A 621 17.59 -40.13 16.49
N GLN A 622 16.63 -39.39 15.90
CA GLN A 622 15.74 -39.92 14.88
C GLN A 622 16.26 -39.77 13.44
N LYS A 623 17.25 -38.91 13.17
CA LYS A 623 17.70 -38.64 11.79
C LYS A 623 18.16 -39.90 11.07
N ASP A 624 18.84 -40.80 11.79
CA ASP A 624 19.41 -42.04 11.25
C ASP A 624 18.34 -43.15 11.18
N THR A 625 17.35 -43.10 12.09
CA THR A 625 16.21 -44.03 12.12
C THR A 625 15.24 -43.78 10.97
N ILE A 626 15.03 -42.51 10.61
CA ILE A 626 14.21 -42.13 9.45
C ILE A 626 14.96 -42.41 8.14
N LYS A 627 16.26 -42.77 8.21
CA LYS A 627 17.15 -42.95 7.05
C LYS A 627 16.81 -41.92 5.97
N LEU A 628 16.90 -40.63 6.31
CA LEU A 628 16.69 -39.56 5.32
C LEU A 628 17.54 -39.79 4.05
N THR A 629 18.70 -40.44 4.20
CA THR A 629 19.56 -40.91 3.10
C THR A 629 18.96 -42.00 2.20
N SER A 630 18.04 -42.86 2.69
CA SER A 630 17.37 -43.87 1.87
C SER A 630 16.17 -43.35 1.07
N LEU A 631 15.70 -42.11 1.29
CA LEU A 631 14.74 -41.45 0.39
C LEU A 631 15.29 -41.28 -1.04
N VAL A 632 16.62 -41.28 -1.18
CA VAL A 632 17.31 -41.21 -2.49
C VAL A 632 17.35 -42.59 -3.19
N SER A 633 17.05 -43.68 -2.47
CA SER A 633 17.00 -45.04 -3.02
C SER A 633 15.54 -45.50 -3.19
N ASN A 634 15.20 -46.07 -4.36
CA ASN A 634 13.83 -46.49 -4.72
C ASN A 634 13.22 -47.62 -3.85
N VAL A 635 13.90 -48.09 -2.80
CA VAL A 635 13.45 -49.18 -1.94
C VAL A 635 13.35 -48.68 -0.51
N VAL A 636 12.13 -48.33 -0.10
CA VAL A 636 11.78 -47.93 1.27
C VAL A 636 10.93 -49.03 1.88
N ASP A 637 11.24 -49.46 3.10
CA ASP A 637 10.42 -50.45 3.80
C ASP A 637 9.09 -49.83 4.27
N ARG A 638 8.08 -50.67 4.48
CA ARG A 638 6.72 -50.23 4.82
C ARG A 638 6.65 -49.39 6.11
N GLN A 639 7.47 -49.70 7.12
CA GLN A 639 7.47 -48.95 8.38
C GLN A 639 8.09 -47.56 8.21
N THR A 640 9.14 -47.44 7.39
CA THR A 640 9.75 -46.15 7.06
C THR A 640 8.81 -45.30 6.22
N GLN A 641 8.06 -45.90 5.28
CA GLN A 641 7.05 -45.18 4.49
C GLN A 641 5.93 -44.59 5.38
N GLU A 642 5.40 -45.36 6.33
CA GLU A 642 4.38 -44.87 7.27
C GLU A 642 4.88 -43.66 8.08
N LYS A 643 6.16 -43.66 8.50
CA LYS A 643 6.76 -42.51 9.19
C LYS A 643 6.90 -41.29 8.28
N ILE A 644 7.29 -41.49 7.01
CA ILE A 644 7.37 -40.41 6.03
C ILE A 644 5.99 -39.78 5.82
N ASP A 645 4.96 -40.60 5.68
CA ASP A 645 3.58 -40.12 5.46
C ASP A 645 3.06 -39.30 6.66
N VAL A 646 3.45 -39.66 7.90
CA VAL A 646 3.17 -38.86 9.09
C VAL A 646 3.86 -37.50 9.03
N VAL A 647 5.13 -37.45 8.64
CA VAL A 647 5.87 -36.18 8.50
C VAL A 647 5.26 -35.31 7.38
N LYS A 648 4.93 -35.90 6.22
CA LYS A 648 4.23 -35.19 5.13
C LYS A 648 2.90 -34.62 5.60
N SER A 649 2.09 -35.42 6.30
CA SER A 649 0.80 -34.98 6.85
C SER A 649 0.96 -33.79 7.79
N ARG A 650 2.03 -33.76 8.60
CA ARG A 650 2.35 -32.62 9.48
C ARG A 650 2.76 -31.39 8.67
N LEU A 651 3.59 -31.52 7.64
CA LEU A 651 3.98 -30.42 6.76
C LEU A 651 2.76 -29.82 6.02
N ILE A 652 1.88 -30.68 5.51
CA ILE A 652 0.64 -30.26 4.85
C ILE A 652 -0.25 -29.47 5.82
N ARG A 653 -0.49 -30.02 7.02
CA ARG A 653 -1.38 -29.43 8.01
C ARG A 653 -0.83 -28.14 8.65
N ASN A 654 0.46 -28.10 8.96
CA ASN A 654 1.04 -27.02 9.77
C ASN A 654 1.67 -25.90 8.93
N ASN A 655 2.13 -26.21 7.71
CA ASN A 655 2.89 -25.27 6.87
C ASN A 655 2.22 -25.00 5.52
N GLY A 656 1.13 -25.73 5.18
CA GLY A 656 0.35 -25.47 3.97
C GLY A 656 0.92 -26.08 2.69
N TYR A 657 1.80 -27.09 2.80
CA TYR A 657 2.26 -27.86 1.65
C TYR A 657 1.14 -28.71 1.04
N CYS A 658 1.27 -29.11 -0.23
CA CYS A 658 0.48 -30.17 -0.85
C CYS A 658 1.27 -31.49 -0.92
N GLU A 659 0.65 -32.56 -1.41
CA GLU A 659 1.27 -33.89 -1.52
C GLU A 659 2.56 -33.92 -2.35
N ILE A 660 2.61 -33.09 -3.41
CA ILE A 660 3.76 -33.01 -4.31
C ILE A 660 4.90 -32.26 -3.61
N CYS A 661 4.66 -31.00 -3.22
CA CYS A 661 5.72 -30.17 -2.68
C CYS A 661 6.21 -30.60 -1.29
N SER A 662 5.39 -31.29 -0.48
CA SER A 662 5.87 -31.92 0.77
C SER A 662 6.90 -33.02 0.50
N THR A 663 6.72 -33.80 -0.56
CA THR A 663 7.68 -34.82 -1.00
C THR A 663 8.99 -34.17 -1.47
N ASP A 664 8.87 -33.13 -2.31
CA ASP A 664 10.03 -32.40 -2.85
C ASP A 664 10.87 -31.77 -1.74
N VAL A 665 10.23 -31.16 -0.74
CA VAL A 665 10.92 -30.52 0.39
C VAL A 665 11.64 -31.55 1.25
N LEU A 666 11.03 -32.71 1.52
CA LEU A 666 11.68 -33.79 2.26
C LEU A 666 12.91 -34.32 1.52
N ASN A 667 12.79 -34.58 0.21
CA ASN A 667 13.91 -35.02 -0.62
C ASN A 667 15.03 -33.97 -0.67
N PHE A 668 14.65 -32.69 -0.79
CA PHE A 668 15.60 -31.59 -0.77
C PHE A 668 16.36 -31.52 0.55
N VAL A 669 15.66 -31.53 1.69
CA VAL A 669 16.27 -31.47 3.02
C VAL A 669 17.15 -32.69 3.30
N ALA A 670 16.69 -33.89 2.92
CA ALA A 670 17.48 -35.12 2.98
C ALA A 670 18.82 -34.99 2.24
N SER A 671 18.81 -34.38 1.04
CA SER A 671 20.02 -34.17 0.25
C SER A 671 21.01 -33.21 0.94
N ILE A 672 20.52 -32.21 1.68
CA ILE A 672 21.38 -31.26 2.40
C ILE A 672 22.07 -31.95 3.58
N PHE A 673 21.33 -32.75 4.35
CA PHE A 673 21.91 -33.51 5.47
C PHE A 673 22.94 -34.53 4.99
N ALA A 674 22.66 -35.22 3.88
CA ALA A 674 23.61 -36.14 3.26
C ALA A 674 24.95 -35.44 2.89
N ARG A 675 24.89 -34.21 2.36
CA ARG A 675 26.10 -33.41 2.04
C ARG A 675 26.81 -32.89 3.29
N GLY A 676 26.08 -32.52 4.33
CA GLY A 676 26.62 -32.03 5.60
C GLY A 676 27.42 -33.10 6.36
N ASP A 677 26.94 -34.35 6.35
CA ASP A 677 27.63 -35.47 6.99
C ASP A 677 28.92 -35.89 6.25
N VAL A 678 28.99 -35.68 4.92
CA VAL A 678 30.23 -35.89 4.14
C VAL A 678 31.31 -34.86 4.51
N LYS A 679 30.94 -33.59 4.67
CA LYS A 679 31.86 -32.50 5.07
C LYS A 679 32.40 -32.61 6.50
N LYS A 680 31.71 -33.32 7.40
CA LYS A 680 32.18 -33.59 8.77
C LYS A 680 33.09 -34.83 8.86
N ARG A 681 33.08 -35.69 7.84
CA ARG A 681 33.92 -36.90 7.75
C ARG A 681 35.21 -36.71 6.94
N SER A 682 35.31 -35.60 6.20
CA SER A 682 36.53 -35.09 5.55
C SER A 682 37.20 -34.05 6.43
#